data_AF-A0AB34JV05-F1
#
_entry.id   AF-A0AB34JV05-F1
#
_cell.length_a   1.000
_cell.length_b   1.000
_cell.length_c   1.000
_cell.angle_alpha   90.00
_cell.angle_beta   90.00
_cell.angle_gamma   90.00
#
_symmetry.space_group_name_H-M   'P 1'
#
loop_
_entity.id
_entity.type
_entity.pdbx_description
1 polymer ?
#
loop_
_entity_poly.entity_id
_entity_poly.type
_entity_poly.pdbx_seq_one_letter_code
_entity_poly.pdbx_strand_id
1 'polypeptide(L)'
;MAIRRLAVAAAAAAGVAVVVWLARRRRMAKPLPSSPPAPLRPATAPHLAAAPTAKAEPLCPPSPPHASTRHAAAATTISAWAECMRKRIRTSGRGTQNAEMLLVSKQGGVLRFEDLGGWARRNESMARLVRQADAAAPLPDFPTVCLQTGDRCIARRTAGGVELHLWQSQPVDAALAARLPLQRVLSMCAAPKYADVAVPDWCFYAWPEAGVAAGGFDAYCRRLAAAGGAAAADGRLCWIGTAHHHPCRLQLLRLAAAHPSRLHVVDVVDTAAAASLEFRSLEEQVARFRYLLDVQGKGYSSRLKLLLHSGRPVFLAARPWREFFHAQLVAWEHYIPVREGLSDLLERIAWADAQPAAAAAIGAAAQAFAREQLTHAAALRSLRAALAAAADERLARGSWATHRAEYEATKMYYRWTFMPVSKERRRPLALLAARGEAAWREWDLYTFGVYTGASIKFWLEQLEVLQISHGTMWGFDSFEGLPAEAEGLALECNAWLPGAFSAADQFDANTFGEVQARIDEYLGPKHAAKTRLIKERPPPGFFSDSLTPTLAKERKMKPALIVDCDVDLYISAYQCLDWMFTVGLIVPGTIVYYDDVSVIKEEAGELKAHLEITEKFAVTWRRLHDSCWEVVSIGNSALVQPCT
;
A
#
# COMPACT_ATOMS: atom_id res chain seq x y z
N MET A 1 -48.23 -2.81 -58.11
CA MET A 1 -47.40 -4.04 -58.26
C MET A 1 -46.12 -3.83 -59.11
N ALA A 2 -45.62 -2.59 -59.27
CA ALA A 2 -44.41 -2.29 -60.05
C ALA A 2 -43.20 -1.81 -59.18
N ILE A 3 -43.41 -1.46 -57.91
CA ILE A 3 -42.34 -0.92 -57.03
C ILE A 3 -41.56 -2.03 -56.31
N ARG A 4 -42.10 -3.26 -56.22
CA ARG A 4 -41.38 -4.41 -55.61
C ARG A 4 -40.37 -5.11 -56.52
N ARG A 5 -40.29 -4.78 -57.82
CA ARG A 5 -39.35 -5.42 -58.76
C ARG A 5 -38.02 -4.67 -58.93
N LEU A 6 -37.93 -3.40 -58.53
CA LEU A 6 -36.68 -2.62 -58.58
C LEU A 6 -35.75 -2.84 -57.37
N ALA A 7 -36.31 -3.18 -56.20
CA ALA A 7 -35.50 -3.42 -54.99
C ALA A 7 -34.75 -4.76 -55.00
N VAL A 8 -35.25 -5.76 -55.76
CA VAL A 8 -34.61 -7.09 -55.86
C VAL A 8 -33.43 -7.09 -56.83
N ALA A 9 -33.40 -6.19 -57.81
CA ALA A 9 -32.29 -6.07 -58.77
C ALA A 9 -31.04 -5.39 -58.18
N ALA A 10 -31.19 -4.47 -57.23
CA ALA A 10 -30.07 -3.77 -56.59
C ALA A 10 -29.28 -4.66 -55.60
N ALA A 11 -29.96 -5.63 -54.95
CA ALA A 11 -29.32 -6.55 -54.00
C ALA A 11 -28.47 -7.65 -54.68
N ALA A 12 -28.77 -8.00 -55.94
CA ALA A 12 -28.01 -9.01 -56.68
C ALA A 12 -26.66 -8.49 -57.22
N ALA A 13 -26.54 -7.18 -57.49
CA ALA A 13 -25.30 -6.58 -57.99
C ALA A 13 -24.22 -6.39 -56.88
N ALA A 14 -24.64 -6.19 -55.63
CA ALA A 14 -23.72 -6.02 -54.49
C ALA A 14 -23.11 -7.34 -54.00
N GLY A 15 -23.82 -8.47 -54.17
CA GLY A 15 -23.35 -9.79 -53.76
C GLY A 15 -22.21 -10.36 -54.62
N VAL A 16 -22.11 -9.96 -55.89
CA VAL A 16 -21.07 -10.48 -56.81
C VAL A 16 -19.71 -9.79 -56.61
N ALA A 17 -19.69 -8.53 -56.14
CA ALA A 17 -18.44 -7.81 -55.89
C ALA A 17 -17.65 -8.32 -54.68
N VAL A 18 -18.34 -8.86 -53.66
CA VAL A 18 -17.70 -9.37 -52.42
C VAL A 18 -17.05 -10.74 -52.63
N VAL A 19 -17.61 -11.58 -53.52
CA VAL A 19 -17.07 -12.92 -53.82
C VAL A 19 -15.81 -12.84 -54.68
N VAL A 20 -15.69 -11.85 -55.58
CA VAL A 20 -14.48 -11.63 -56.39
C VAL A 20 -13.32 -11.06 -55.56
N TRP A 21 -13.60 -10.32 -54.48
CA TRP A 21 -12.58 -9.78 -53.58
C TRP A 21 -11.97 -10.84 -52.65
N LEU A 22 -12.79 -11.77 -52.14
CA LEU A 22 -12.34 -12.86 -51.26
C LEU A 22 -11.54 -13.96 -51.99
N ALA A 23 -11.73 -14.14 -53.29
CA ALA A 23 -10.99 -15.12 -54.09
C ALA A 23 -9.54 -14.69 -54.43
N ARG A 24 -9.20 -13.40 -54.31
CA ARG A 24 -7.84 -12.88 -54.62
C ARG A 24 -6.85 -12.89 -53.46
N ARG A 25 -7.27 -13.23 -52.23
CA ARG A 25 -6.39 -13.24 -51.04
C ARG A 25 -5.85 -14.61 -50.61
N ARG A 26 -6.24 -15.70 -51.28
CA ARG A 26 -5.67 -17.05 -51.07
C ARG A 26 -4.72 -17.44 -52.20
N ARG A 27 -3.62 -16.72 -52.32
CA ARG A 27 -2.37 -17.16 -52.99
C ARG A 27 -1.32 -16.13 -52.63
N MET A 28 -0.46 -16.44 -51.66
CA MET A 28 1.00 -16.23 -51.68
C MET A 28 1.57 -16.71 -50.34
N ALA A 29 2.56 -17.59 -50.45
CA ALA A 29 3.13 -18.40 -49.40
C ALA A 29 4.34 -17.72 -48.73
N LYS A 30 4.67 -18.22 -47.52
CA LYS A 30 5.93 -18.06 -46.75
C LYS A 30 7.21 -18.19 -47.61
N PRO A 31 8.37 -17.57 -47.25
CA PRO A 31 9.27 -18.14 -46.21
C PRO A 31 10.18 -17.18 -45.37
N LEU A 32 10.44 -17.59 -44.10
CA LEU A 32 11.68 -17.68 -43.27
C LEU A 32 12.77 -16.54 -43.21
N PRO A 33 13.69 -16.55 -42.19
CA PRO A 33 14.09 -15.38 -41.39
C PRO A 33 15.51 -14.87 -41.65
N SER A 34 15.83 -13.65 -41.21
CA SER A 34 17.19 -13.07 -41.28
C SER A 34 17.80 -12.81 -39.89
N SER A 35 18.95 -13.44 -39.65
CA SER A 35 19.88 -13.30 -38.52
C SER A 35 20.76 -12.03 -38.61
N PRO A 36 21.47 -11.61 -37.53
CA PRO A 36 22.13 -10.30 -37.40
C PRO A 36 23.58 -10.30 -37.94
N PRO A 37 24.21 -9.12 -38.15
CA PRO A 37 25.58 -9.06 -38.65
C PRO A 37 26.63 -9.23 -37.53
N ALA A 38 27.70 -9.95 -37.87
CA ALA A 38 28.91 -10.18 -37.08
C ALA A 38 30.09 -9.33 -37.59
N PRO A 39 31.24 -9.28 -36.88
CA PRO A 39 32.14 -8.13 -36.81
C PRO A 39 33.27 -8.13 -37.84
N LEU A 40 33.81 -6.93 -38.12
CA LEU A 40 35.03 -6.73 -38.90
C LEU A 40 36.29 -6.97 -38.06
N ARG A 41 37.27 -7.66 -38.64
CA ARG A 41 38.63 -7.91 -38.15
C ARG A 41 39.66 -7.56 -39.27
N PRO A 42 40.98 -7.50 -38.98
CA PRO A 42 41.82 -6.34 -39.25
C PRO A 42 42.83 -6.55 -40.40
N ALA A 43 43.51 -5.47 -40.79
CA ALA A 43 44.65 -5.49 -41.71
C ALA A 43 46.01 -5.55 -40.96
N THR A 44 46.84 -6.52 -41.35
CA THR A 44 48.30 -6.69 -41.14
C THR A 44 49.08 -5.75 -42.08
N ALA A 45 50.38 -5.38 -41.98
CA ALA A 45 51.65 -5.79 -41.33
C ALA A 45 52.65 -4.57 -41.45
N PRO A 46 54.01 -4.65 -41.32
CA PRO A 46 54.92 -5.73 -40.86
C PRO A 46 56.11 -5.32 -39.93
N HIS A 47 56.70 -6.37 -39.32
CA HIS A 47 58.11 -6.67 -38.97
C HIS A 47 59.13 -5.61 -38.48
N LEU A 48 59.80 -5.94 -37.35
CA LEU A 48 61.27 -6.11 -37.25
C LEU A 48 61.66 -6.90 -35.97
N ALA A 49 62.81 -7.58 -36.03
CA ALA A 49 63.14 -8.81 -35.31
C ALA A 49 64.23 -8.67 -34.22
N ALA A 50 64.29 -9.69 -33.33
CA ALA A 50 65.46 -10.36 -32.69
C ALA A 50 66.49 -9.51 -31.88
N ALA A 51 67.19 -9.95 -30.82
CA ALA A 51 67.20 -11.13 -29.93
C ALA A 51 68.17 -10.78 -28.73
N PRO A 52 68.90 -11.70 -28.06
CA PRO A 52 68.74 -12.02 -26.63
C PRO A 52 69.99 -11.74 -25.77
N THR A 53 69.95 -11.99 -24.45
CA THR A 53 71.05 -12.64 -23.69
C THR A 53 70.68 -12.88 -22.22
N ALA A 54 71.27 -13.93 -21.66
CA ALA A 54 70.94 -14.54 -20.38
C ALA A 54 72.20 -14.76 -19.52
N LYS A 55 71.96 -14.97 -18.22
CA LYS A 55 72.75 -15.72 -17.20
C LYS A 55 73.93 -15.03 -16.46
N ALA A 56 73.80 -14.96 -15.13
CA ALA A 56 74.72 -15.62 -14.17
C ALA A 56 74.10 -15.69 -12.74
N GLU A 57 74.14 -16.88 -12.12
CA GLU A 57 73.72 -17.31 -10.76
C GLU A 57 74.88 -17.14 -9.73
N PRO A 58 74.85 -17.70 -8.49
CA PRO A 58 73.83 -17.78 -7.41
C PRO A 58 74.38 -17.31 -6.03
N LEU A 59 73.53 -17.18 -5.00
CA LEU A 59 73.79 -17.53 -3.58
C LEU A 59 72.47 -17.41 -2.77
N CYS A 60 72.04 -18.51 -2.14
CA CYS A 60 70.84 -18.64 -1.27
C CYS A 60 71.26 -18.50 0.22
N PRO A 61 70.40 -18.55 1.27
CA PRO A 61 68.91 -18.52 1.41
C PRO A 61 68.44 -17.43 2.44
N PRO A 62 67.15 -17.05 2.64
CA PRO A 62 66.06 -17.92 3.10
C PRO A 62 64.66 -17.65 2.47
N SER A 63 63.72 -18.51 2.83
CA SER A 63 62.31 -18.60 2.43
C SER A 63 61.54 -17.26 2.30
N PRO A 64 60.55 -17.17 1.39
CA PRO A 64 59.92 -15.91 1.03
C PRO A 64 59.07 -15.35 2.19
N PRO A 65 59.04 -14.01 2.40
CA PRO A 65 57.99 -13.42 3.21
C PRO A 65 56.64 -13.66 2.52
N HIS A 66 55.72 -14.17 3.33
CA HIS A 66 54.38 -14.60 2.98
C HIS A 66 53.61 -13.58 2.14
N ALA A 67 52.84 -14.12 1.19
CA ALA A 67 51.80 -13.46 0.45
C ALA A 67 50.92 -12.55 1.34
N SER A 68 51.03 -11.22 1.19
CA SER A 68 50.03 -10.27 1.72
C SER A 68 50.15 -8.85 1.13
N THR A 69 50.11 -8.71 -0.19
CA THR A 69 50.01 -7.37 -0.84
C THR A 69 48.99 -7.32 -1.97
N ARG A 70 47.83 -7.97 -1.79
CA ARG A 70 46.69 -7.81 -2.71
C ARG A 70 45.34 -7.78 -2.00
N HIS A 71 45.07 -6.85 -1.08
CA HIS A 71 43.69 -6.54 -0.69
C HIS A 71 43.49 -5.11 -0.14
N ALA A 72 44.31 -4.13 -0.55
CA ALA A 72 44.16 -2.73 -0.17
C ALA A 72 43.95 -1.84 -1.42
N ALA A 73 42.74 -1.87 -1.97
CA ALA A 73 42.23 -0.89 -2.94
C ALA A 73 40.70 -1.00 -2.99
N ALA A 74 40.02 -0.64 -1.91
CA ALA A 74 38.56 -0.63 -1.86
C ALA A 74 38.00 0.61 -2.58
N ALA A 75 37.73 0.44 -3.87
CA ALA A 75 36.75 1.14 -4.71
C ALA A 75 36.66 2.69 -4.67
N THR A 76 37.53 3.35 -5.42
CA THR A 76 37.41 4.79 -5.77
C THR A 76 36.48 5.07 -6.97
N THR A 77 35.84 4.06 -7.57
CA THR A 77 34.93 4.22 -8.72
C THR A 77 33.58 3.49 -8.54
N ILE A 78 32.51 4.04 -9.14
CA ILE A 78 31.16 3.43 -9.17
C ILE A 78 31.20 2.01 -9.76
N SER A 79 32.07 1.76 -10.75
CA SER A 79 32.29 0.43 -11.32
C SER A 79 32.93 -0.55 -10.34
N ALA A 80 33.91 -0.10 -9.55
CA ALA A 80 34.51 -0.92 -8.50
C ALA A 80 33.54 -1.17 -7.33
N TRP A 81 32.65 -0.23 -7.02
CA TRP A 81 31.53 -0.44 -6.09
C TRP A 81 30.56 -1.51 -6.62
N ALA A 82 30.16 -1.41 -7.89
CA ALA A 82 29.29 -2.39 -8.53
C ALA A 82 29.93 -3.79 -8.55
N GLU A 83 31.25 -3.87 -8.78
CA GLU A 83 31.99 -5.12 -8.76
C GLU A 83 32.21 -5.69 -7.35
N CYS A 84 32.45 -4.83 -6.34
CA CYS A 84 32.52 -5.22 -4.93
C CYS A 84 31.17 -5.77 -4.44
N MET A 85 30.07 -5.09 -4.80
CA MET A 85 28.71 -5.57 -4.51
C MET A 85 28.46 -6.92 -5.19
N ARG A 86 28.81 -7.08 -6.47
CA ARG A 86 28.73 -8.37 -7.19
C ARG A 86 29.59 -9.49 -6.58
N LYS A 87 30.77 -9.15 -6.04
CA LYS A 87 31.67 -10.13 -5.40
C LYS A 87 31.20 -10.51 -4.00
N ARG A 88 30.69 -9.57 -3.19
CA ARG A 88 30.09 -9.87 -1.88
C ARG A 88 28.76 -10.61 -1.99
N ILE A 89 28.01 -10.42 -3.09
CA ILE A 89 26.86 -11.26 -3.47
C ILE A 89 27.23 -12.76 -3.58
N ARG A 90 28.50 -13.10 -3.85
CA ARG A 90 28.97 -14.49 -3.90
C ARG A 90 29.55 -15.03 -2.58
N THR A 91 29.82 -14.19 -1.58
CA THR A 91 30.52 -14.60 -0.34
C THR A 91 29.68 -14.52 0.94
N SER A 92 28.45 -14.01 0.92
CA SER A 92 27.43 -14.43 1.90
C SER A 92 26.86 -15.75 1.37
N GLY A 93 27.26 -16.86 1.98
CA GLY A 93 27.18 -18.22 1.45
C GLY A 93 25.80 -18.69 0.97
N ARG A 94 25.81 -19.90 0.40
CA ARG A 94 24.65 -20.68 -0.04
C ARG A 94 23.68 -21.00 1.12
N GLY A 95 22.99 -19.99 1.64
CA GLY A 95 21.98 -20.11 2.67
C GLY A 95 20.95 -19.00 2.49
N THR A 96 19.68 -19.36 2.55
CA THR A 96 18.55 -18.42 2.62
C THR A 96 18.83 -17.36 3.69
N GLN A 97 18.74 -16.08 3.34
CA GLN A 97 18.89 -15.00 4.31
C GLN A 97 17.70 -15.06 5.29
N ASN A 98 17.95 -14.88 6.60
CA ASN A 98 16.88 -14.77 7.60
C ASN A 98 15.93 -13.63 7.22
N ALA A 99 14.65 -13.80 7.52
CA ALA A 99 13.61 -12.95 6.97
C ALA A 99 13.64 -11.49 7.46
N GLU A 100 14.44 -11.13 8.48
CA GLU A 100 14.45 -9.78 9.11
C GLU A 100 13.04 -9.35 9.49
N MET A 101 12.26 -10.29 10.05
CA MET A 101 10.85 -10.14 10.37
C MET A 101 10.56 -10.61 11.79
N LEU A 102 9.67 -9.90 12.45
CA LEU A 102 9.04 -10.27 13.71
C LEU A 102 7.54 -10.35 13.46
N LEU A 103 6.95 -11.53 13.60
CA LEU A 103 5.49 -11.67 13.55
C LEU A 103 4.93 -11.39 14.94
N VAL A 104 3.89 -10.54 14.99
CA VAL A 104 3.27 -10.12 16.25
C VAL A 104 1.77 -10.26 16.13
N SER A 105 1.15 -10.87 17.14
CA SER A 105 -0.30 -10.93 17.29
C SER A 105 -0.69 -10.71 18.73
N LYS A 106 -1.96 -10.36 18.96
CA LYS A 106 -2.55 -10.34 20.30
C LYS A 106 -3.87 -11.11 20.27
N GLN A 107 -3.98 -12.14 21.11
CA GLN A 107 -5.15 -13.02 21.18
C GLN A 107 -5.49 -13.32 22.63
N GLY A 108 -6.75 -13.13 23.03
CA GLY A 108 -7.21 -13.30 24.40
C GLY A 108 -6.47 -12.36 25.37
N GLY A 109 -6.09 -11.17 24.92
CA GLY A 109 -5.29 -10.23 25.71
C GLY A 109 -3.80 -10.57 25.80
N VAL A 110 -3.33 -11.65 25.18
CA VAL A 110 -1.93 -12.11 25.26
C VAL A 110 -1.16 -11.80 23.99
N LEU A 111 -0.06 -11.06 24.11
CA LEU A 111 0.89 -10.82 23.01
C LEU A 111 1.71 -12.07 22.68
N ARG A 112 1.80 -12.40 21.40
CA ARG A 112 2.63 -13.48 20.86
C ARG A 112 3.63 -12.93 19.86
N PHE A 113 4.82 -13.49 19.86
CA PHE A 113 5.94 -13.09 19.02
C PHE A 113 6.54 -14.32 18.35
N GLU A 114 6.74 -14.26 17.03
CA GLU A 114 7.54 -15.23 16.30
C GLU A 114 8.70 -14.48 15.62
N ASP A 115 9.92 -14.78 16.05
CA ASP A 115 11.13 -14.19 15.50
C ASP A 115 11.62 -15.03 14.32
N LEU A 116 11.53 -14.49 13.10
CA LEU A 116 11.98 -15.15 11.87
C LEU A 116 13.45 -14.84 11.55
N GLY A 117 14.20 -14.44 12.57
CA GLY A 117 15.59 -14.04 12.51
C GLY A 117 15.77 -12.63 11.95
N GLY A 118 17.01 -12.16 12.00
CA GLY A 118 17.38 -10.86 11.50
C GLY A 118 18.77 -10.45 11.94
N TRP A 119 19.09 -9.17 11.72
CA TRP A 119 20.37 -8.61 12.09
C TRP A 119 20.35 -8.08 13.54
N ALA A 120 21.35 -8.46 14.33
CA ALA A 120 21.57 -7.99 15.71
C ALA A 120 20.33 -8.15 16.63
N ARG A 121 20.15 -7.24 17.60
CA ARG A 121 19.06 -7.25 18.59
C ARG A 121 17.84 -6.42 18.16
N ARG A 122 17.62 -6.26 16.85
CA ARG A 122 16.53 -5.42 16.30
C ARG A 122 15.15 -5.98 16.63
N ASN A 123 14.92 -7.28 16.35
CA ASN A 123 13.67 -7.96 16.68
C ASN A 123 13.39 -7.94 18.18
N GLU A 124 14.42 -8.19 19.01
CA GLU A 124 14.31 -8.08 20.47
C GLU A 124 13.87 -6.67 20.91
N SER A 125 14.50 -5.64 20.35
CA SER A 125 14.18 -4.24 20.65
C SER A 125 12.76 -3.87 20.22
N MET A 126 12.34 -4.31 19.03
CA MET A 126 10.95 -4.14 18.57
C MET A 126 9.96 -4.88 19.46
N ALA A 127 10.25 -6.12 19.87
CA ALA A 127 9.39 -6.87 20.78
C ALA A 127 9.28 -6.19 22.17
N ARG A 128 10.34 -5.51 22.63
CA ARG A 128 10.30 -4.69 23.85
C ARG A 128 9.42 -3.46 23.68
N LEU A 129 9.56 -2.73 22.55
CA LEU A 129 8.69 -1.58 22.23
C LEU A 129 7.22 -1.98 22.15
N VAL A 130 6.89 -3.10 21.50
CA VAL A 130 5.50 -3.59 21.42
C VAL A 130 4.94 -3.88 22.82
N ARG A 131 5.70 -4.58 23.68
CA ARG A 131 5.27 -4.85 25.06
C ARG A 131 5.08 -3.56 25.86
N GLN A 132 5.97 -2.58 25.69
CA GLN A 132 5.85 -1.28 26.35
C GLN A 132 4.64 -0.48 25.84
N ALA A 133 4.36 -0.55 24.53
CA ALA A 133 3.20 0.11 23.94
C ALA A 133 1.89 -0.47 24.48
N ASP A 134 1.82 -1.80 24.61
CA ASP A 134 0.67 -2.51 25.19
C ASP A 134 0.50 -2.24 26.69
N ALA A 135 1.60 -2.24 27.45
CA ALA A 135 1.58 -1.95 28.87
C ALA A 135 1.20 -0.50 29.18
N ALA A 136 1.60 0.46 28.33
CA ALA A 136 1.25 1.87 28.50
C ALA A 136 -0.25 2.12 28.32
N ALA A 137 -0.89 1.39 27.41
CA ALA A 137 -2.33 1.34 27.25
C ALA A 137 -2.72 0.13 26.39
N PRO A 138 -3.54 -0.81 26.91
CA PRO A 138 -3.78 -2.10 26.28
C PRO A 138 -4.21 -1.97 24.81
N LEU A 139 -3.50 -2.68 23.93
CA LEU A 139 -3.90 -2.90 22.55
C LEU A 139 -5.14 -3.81 22.50
N PRO A 140 -6.06 -3.60 21.54
CA PRO A 140 -7.07 -4.61 21.23
C PRO A 140 -6.41 -5.91 20.74
N ASP A 141 -7.15 -7.00 20.70
CA ASP A 141 -6.69 -8.20 20.02
C ASP A 141 -6.56 -7.93 18.50
N PHE A 142 -5.45 -8.34 17.89
CA PHE A 142 -5.19 -8.16 16.46
C PHE A 142 -4.56 -9.44 15.87
N PRO A 143 -4.82 -9.73 14.58
CA PRO A 143 -4.25 -10.89 13.90
C PRO A 143 -2.73 -10.78 13.78
N THR A 144 -2.09 -11.82 13.25
CA THR A 144 -0.64 -11.76 12.99
C THR A 144 -0.32 -10.64 12.01
N VAL A 145 0.50 -9.69 12.46
CA VAL A 145 1.08 -8.59 11.67
C VAL A 145 2.56 -8.86 11.48
N CYS A 146 3.07 -8.55 10.28
CA CYS A 146 4.50 -8.61 10.00
C CYS A 146 5.17 -7.28 10.36
N LEU A 147 6.06 -7.28 11.36
CA LEU A 147 6.99 -6.19 11.65
C LEU A 147 8.35 -6.50 11.01
N GLN A 148 8.64 -5.87 9.89
CA GLN A 148 9.92 -5.98 9.21
C GLN A 148 10.95 -5.03 9.84
N THR A 149 12.11 -5.57 10.20
CA THR A 149 13.18 -4.87 10.94
C THR A 149 14.46 -4.71 10.12
N GLY A 150 14.39 -4.95 8.82
CA GLY A 150 15.47 -4.67 7.89
C GLY A 150 15.53 -3.20 7.46
N ASP A 151 16.46 -2.91 6.56
CA ASP A 151 16.75 -1.54 6.14
C ASP A 151 15.83 -1.04 5.00
N ARG A 152 15.06 -1.93 4.37
CA ARG A 152 14.20 -1.63 3.19
C ARG A 152 12.80 -2.21 3.35
N CYS A 153 11.84 -1.56 2.71
CA CYS A 153 10.50 -2.08 2.48
C CYS A 153 10.52 -3.41 1.72
N ILE A 154 9.55 -4.27 2.01
CA ILE A 154 9.43 -5.62 1.44
C ILE A 154 8.14 -5.83 0.63
N ALA A 155 7.08 -5.06 0.87
CA ALA A 155 5.79 -5.22 0.23
C ALA A 155 5.68 -4.32 -1.02
N ARG A 156 6.12 -4.81 -2.18
CA ARG A 156 6.12 -4.05 -3.43
C ARG A 156 4.72 -4.01 -4.03
N ARG A 157 4.29 -2.83 -4.49
CA ARG A 157 3.07 -2.68 -5.29
C ARG A 157 3.33 -3.16 -6.72
N THR A 158 2.48 -4.03 -7.24
CA THR A 158 2.50 -4.56 -8.62
C THR A 158 1.14 -4.37 -9.27
N ALA A 159 1.05 -4.62 -10.59
CA ALA A 159 -0.23 -4.52 -11.30
C ALA A 159 -1.27 -5.54 -10.80
N GLY A 160 -0.82 -6.64 -10.19
CA GLY A 160 -1.65 -7.70 -9.60
C GLY A 160 -1.88 -7.57 -8.10
N GLY A 161 -1.46 -6.48 -7.45
CA GLY A 161 -1.63 -6.27 -6.01
C GLY A 161 -0.31 -5.98 -5.28
N VAL A 162 -0.02 -6.76 -4.23
CA VAL A 162 1.18 -6.62 -3.40
C VAL A 162 1.99 -7.91 -3.43
N GLU A 163 3.28 -7.80 -3.71
CA GLU A 163 4.23 -8.91 -3.67
C GLU A 163 5.28 -8.68 -2.58
N LEU A 164 5.61 -9.72 -1.82
CA LEU A 164 6.66 -9.65 -0.81
C LEU A 164 8.01 -10.05 -1.39
N HIS A 165 9.04 -9.28 -1.05
CA HIS A 165 10.43 -9.59 -1.41
C HIS A 165 11.37 -9.29 -0.26
N LEU A 166 12.37 -10.15 -0.07
CA LEU A 166 13.46 -9.91 0.84
C LEU A 166 14.51 -8.97 0.23
N TRP A 167 15.62 -8.81 0.95
CA TRP A 167 16.75 -8.02 0.50
C TRP A 167 17.20 -8.42 -0.92
N GLN A 168 17.63 -7.43 -1.71
CA GLN A 168 17.96 -7.56 -3.14
C GLN A 168 16.82 -8.07 -4.05
N SER A 169 15.55 -7.92 -3.65
CA SER A 169 14.39 -8.44 -4.39
C SER A 169 14.38 -9.96 -4.49
N GLN A 170 15.02 -10.67 -3.55
CA GLN A 170 14.85 -12.11 -3.44
C GLN A 170 13.38 -12.42 -3.13
N PRO A 171 12.76 -13.43 -3.76
CA PRO A 171 11.40 -13.82 -3.41
C PRO A 171 11.36 -14.30 -1.96
N VAL A 172 10.24 -14.05 -1.28
CA VAL A 172 9.95 -14.74 -0.03
C VAL A 172 9.64 -16.20 -0.36
N ASP A 173 10.19 -17.13 0.42
CA ASP A 173 9.89 -18.56 0.30
C ASP A 173 8.38 -18.81 0.31
N ALA A 174 7.87 -19.73 -0.51
CA ALA A 174 6.43 -19.94 -0.68
C ALA A 174 5.72 -20.36 0.62
N ALA A 175 6.38 -21.17 1.47
CA ALA A 175 5.83 -21.59 2.75
C ALA A 175 5.79 -20.42 3.74
N LEU A 176 6.79 -19.53 3.71
CA LEU A 176 6.76 -18.31 4.50
C LEU A 176 5.74 -17.31 3.95
N ALA A 177 5.67 -17.11 2.63
CA ALA A 177 4.73 -16.19 1.98
C ALA A 177 3.28 -16.56 2.28
N ALA A 178 2.94 -17.86 2.31
CA ALA A 178 1.62 -18.35 2.69
C ALA A 178 1.22 -18.03 4.14
N ARG A 179 2.20 -17.72 5.01
CA ARG A 179 1.99 -17.39 6.43
C ARG A 179 2.00 -15.88 6.70
N LEU A 180 2.48 -15.07 5.76
CA LEU A 180 2.64 -13.63 5.96
C LEU A 180 1.36 -12.88 5.58
N PRO A 181 0.91 -11.93 6.42
CA PRO A 181 -0.22 -11.07 6.08
C PRO A 181 0.17 -10.16 4.91
N LEU A 182 -0.40 -10.39 3.73
CA LEU A 182 -0.10 -9.61 2.52
C LEU A 182 -0.69 -8.19 2.55
N GLN A 183 -1.68 -7.94 3.42
CA GLN A 183 -2.41 -6.68 3.46
C GLN A 183 -1.72 -5.60 4.30
N ARG A 184 -0.96 -5.98 5.35
CA ARG A 184 -0.37 -5.00 6.28
C ARG A 184 1.02 -5.41 6.77
N VAL A 185 2.04 -4.89 6.10
CA VAL A 185 3.44 -5.00 6.53
C VAL A 185 3.86 -3.69 7.19
N LEU A 186 4.27 -3.78 8.45
CA LEU A 186 4.84 -2.67 9.20
C LEU A 186 6.35 -2.70 9.05
N SER A 187 6.95 -1.61 8.60
CA SER A 187 8.39 -1.53 8.31
C SER A 187 8.98 -0.26 8.89
N MET A 188 10.30 -0.25 9.06
CA MET A 188 11.01 0.90 9.63
C MET A 188 10.97 2.15 8.72
N CYS A 189 10.65 1.93 7.45
CA CYS A 189 10.41 2.99 6.49
C CYS A 189 9.37 2.54 5.45
N ALA A 190 8.81 3.52 4.75
CA ALA A 190 7.92 3.37 3.61
C ALA A 190 8.52 4.07 2.38
N ALA A 191 8.06 3.71 1.18
CA ALA A 191 8.39 4.42 -0.05
C ALA A 191 7.22 4.28 -1.06
N PRO A 192 7.01 5.20 -2.01
CA PRO A 192 5.83 5.19 -2.89
C PRO A 192 5.60 3.88 -3.67
N LYS A 193 6.68 3.17 -4.01
CA LYS A 193 6.63 1.88 -4.71
C LYS A 193 6.14 0.72 -3.82
N TYR A 194 6.00 0.95 -2.53
CA TYR A 194 5.77 -0.07 -1.53
C TYR A 194 4.45 0.17 -0.79
N ALA A 195 3.86 -0.91 -0.30
CA ALA A 195 2.66 -0.95 0.52
C ALA A 195 2.98 -0.95 2.02
N ASP A 196 4.26 -1.06 2.39
CA ASP A 196 4.72 -1.01 3.78
C ASP A 196 4.26 0.27 4.50
N VAL A 197 3.82 0.11 5.74
CA VAL A 197 3.47 1.21 6.64
C VAL A 197 4.67 1.50 7.52
N ALA A 198 5.15 2.75 7.49
CA ALA A 198 6.28 3.17 8.31
C ALA A 198 5.90 3.21 9.79
N VAL A 199 6.68 2.54 10.64
CA VAL A 199 6.57 2.56 12.10
C VAL A 199 7.89 2.99 12.74
N PRO A 200 7.90 3.36 14.04
CA PRO A 200 9.13 3.62 14.76
C PRO A 200 10.08 2.41 14.71
N ASP A 201 11.37 2.66 14.60
CA ASP A 201 12.37 1.61 14.54
C ASP A 201 12.94 1.22 15.92
N TRP A 202 13.75 0.17 15.92
CA TRP A 202 14.38 -0.35 17.14
C TRP A 202 15.22 0.67 17.91
N CYS A 203 15.69 1.74 17.25
CA CYS A 203 16.51 2.79 17.87
C CYS A 203 15.79 3.49 19.03
N PHE A 204 14.46 3.55 19.00
CA PHE A 204 13.68 4.12 20.11
C PHE A 204 13.81 3.30 21.40
N TYR A 205 14.25 2.04 21.32
CA TYR A 205 14.60 1.23 22.49
C TYR A 205 16.11 1.10 22.67
N ALA A 206 16.83 0.62 21.66
CA ALA A 206 18.27 0.38 21.75
C ALA A 206 18.97 0.48 20.40
N TRP A 207 20.13 1.12 20.40
CA TRP A 207 21.10 1.06 19.30
C TRP A 207 22.53 1.24 19.85
N PRO A 208 23.11 0.19 20.45
CA PRO A 208 24.40 0.27 21.15
C PRO A 208 25.54 0.80 20.27
N GLU A 209 25.55 0.44 18.99
CA GLU A 209 26.56 0.89 18.01
C GLU A 209 26.52 2.42 17.77
N ALA A 210 25.37 3.05 18.02
CA ALA A 210 25.21 4.50 17.98
C ALA A 210 25.26 5.15 19.38
N GLY A 211 25.53 4.39 20.45
CA GLY A 211 25.58 4.89 21.83
C GLY A 211 24.22 4.98 22.53
N VAL A 212 23.14 4.46 21.91
CA VAL A 212 21.81 4.40 22.53
C VAL A 212 21.71 3.11 23.35
N ALA A 213 21.84 3.24 24.67
CA ALA A 213 21.62 2.14 25.61
C ALA A 213 20.15 1.67 25.60
N ALA A 214 19.89 0.44 26.02
CA ALA A 214 18.54 -0.10 26.09
C ALA A 214 17.64 0.72 27.02
N GLY A 215 16.48 1.14 26.52
CA GLY A 215 15.56 2.06 27.21
C GLY A 215 16.10 3.49 27.37
N GLY A 216 17.26 3.80 26.79
CA GLY A 216 18.01 5.04 27.01
C GLY A 216 17.83 6.11 25.93
N PHE A 217 16.86 5.96 25.03
CA PHE A 217 16.69 6.84 23.87
C PHE A 217 16.49 8.32 24.26
N ASP A 218 15.52 8.62 25.12
CA ASP A 218 15.24 10.02 25.53
C ASP A 218 16.42 10.62 26.33
N ALA A 219 17.08 9.81 27.15
CA ALA A 219 18.27 10.24 27.90
C ALA A 219 19.43 10.57 26.95
N TYR A 220 19.60 9.77 25.89
CA TYR A 220 20.59 10.05 24.85
C TYR A 220 20.27 11.33 24.08
N CYS A 221 19.01 11.53 23.69
CA CYS A 221 18.57 12.73 23.00
C CYS A 221 18.80 14.01 23.84
N ARG A 222 18.61 13.94 25.17
CA ARG A 222 18.98 15.05 26.07
C ARG A 222 20.47 15.36 26.07
N ARG A 223 21.35 14.35 25.99
CA ARG A 223 22.80 14.58 25.85
C ARG A 223 23.15 15.24 24.53
N LEU A 224 22.54 14.79 23.42
CA LEU A 224 22.72 15.42 22.11
C LEU A 224 22.25 16.89 22.12
N ALA A 225 21.10 17.18 22.73
CA ALA A 225 20.61 18.54 22.88
C ALA A 225 21.57 19.42 23.70
N ALA A 226 22.11 18.91 24.82
CA ALA A 226 23.09 19.60 25.63
C ALA A 226 24.40 19.87 24.86
N ALA A 227 24.90 18.87 24.11
CA ALA A 227 26.09 19.01 23.28
C ALA A 227 25.91 20.06 22.17
N GLY A 228 24.72 20.12 21.54
CA GLY A 228 24.44 21.08 20.46
C GLY A 228 24.20 22.51 20.93
N GLY A 229 23.86 22.70 22.21
CA GLY A 229 23.74 24.03 22.84
C GLY A 229 25.08 24.77 23.00
N ALA A 230 26.20 24.05 22.96
CA ALA A 230 27.53 24.65 23.01
C ALA A 230 27.94 25.25 21.64
N ALA A 231 28.81 26.26 21.66
CA ALA A 231 29.40 26.81 20.44
C ALA A 231 30.20 25.74 19.69
N ALA A 232 29.96 25.58 18.39
CA ALA A 232 30.70 24.62 17.57
C ALA A 232 32.16 25.06 17.40
N ALA A 233 33.09 24.15 17.65
CA ALA A 233 34.53 24.38 17.45
C ALA A 233 34.97 24.28 15.98
N ASP A 234 34.17 23.61 15.14
CA ASP A 234 34.47 23.39 13.72
C ASP A 234 33.27 23.84 12.86
N GLY A 235 33.50 24.78 11.96
CA GLY A 235 32.48 25.36 11.08
C GLY A 235 32.03 24.45 9.93
N ARG A 236 32.69 23.30 9.73
CA ARG A 236 32.40 22.37 8.63
C ARG A 236 31.10 21.60 8.85
N LEU A 237 30.58 21.07 7.73
CA LEU A 237 29.53 20.06 7.75
C LEU A 237 30.13 18.67 7.98
N CYS A 238 29.57 17.94 8.94
CA CYS A 238 30.06 16.63 9.36
C CYS A 238 29.14 15.48 8.92
N TRP A 239 29.79 14.40 8.48
CA TRP A 239 29.16 13.09 8.33
C TRP A 239 30.17 11.99 8.65
N ILE A 240 29.79 11.06 9.53
CA ILE A 240 30.58 9.86 9.83
C ILE A 240 29.68 8.64 9.66
N GLY A 241 30.08 7.70 8.81
CA GLY A 241 29.29 6.52 8.53
C GLY A 241 29.87 5.62 7.45
N THR A 242 29.19 4.51 7.16
CA THR A 242 29.66 3.53 6.17
C THR A 242 29.36 3.99 4.75
N ALA A 243 30.39 4.27 3.96
CA ALA A 243 30.22 4.90 2.65
C ALA A 243 29.68 3.95 1.57
N HIS A 244 30.11 2.69 1.57
CA HIS A 244 29.71 1.73 0.52
C HIS A 244 28.21 1.33 0.54
N HIS A 245 27.43 1.79 1.53
CA HIS A 245 26.00 1.51 1.62
C HIS A 245 25.13 2.24 0.58
N HIS A 246 25.62 3.33 -0.03
CA HIS A 246 24.90 4.03 -1.09
C HIS A 246 25.85 4.84 -2.00
N PRO A 247 25.61 4.91 -3.33
CA PRO A 247 26.44 5.71 -4.25
C PRO A 247 26.60 7.19 -3.85
N CYS A 248 25.56 7.81 -3.29
CA CYS A 248 25.66 9.21 -2.85
C CYS A 248 26.65 9.40 -1.69
N ARG A 249 26.88 8.40 -0.84
CA ARG A 249 27.90 8.47 0.23
C ARG A 249 29.32 8.36 -0.34
N LEU A 250 29.51 7.60 -1.43
CA LEU A 250 30.77 7.60 -2.18
C LEU A 250 31.02 8.94 -2.87
N GLN A 251 29.97 9.57 -3.39
CA GLN A 251 30.06 10.93 -3.92
C GLN A 251 30.39 11.95 -2.82
N LEU A 252 29.83 11.78 -1.61
CA LEU A 252 30.17 12.62 -0.46
C LEU A 252 31.66 12.55 -0.10
N LEU A 253 32.27 11.35 -0.12
CA LEU A 253 33.73 11.22 0.08
C LEU A 253 34.53 11.99 -0.97
N ARG A 254 34.13 11.91 -2.25
CA ARG A 254 34.79 12.66 -3.33
C ARG A 254 34.66 14.17 -3.14
N LEU A 255 33.47 14.64 -2.76
CA LEU A 255 33.23 16.06 -2.44
C LEU A 255 34.07 16.51 -1.25
N ALA A 256 34.19 15.68 -0.21
CA ALA A 256 35.00 16.01 0.97
C ALA A 256 36.50 16.08 0.64
N ALA A 257 37.00 15.18 -0.21
CA ALA A 257 38.38 15.24 -0.69
C ALA A 257 38.67 16.50 -1.53
N ALA A 258 37.70 16.96 -2.32
CA ALA A 258 37.81 18.19 -3.10
C ALA A 258 37.61 19.47 -2.26
N HIS A 259 36.89 19.38 -1.14
CA HIS A 259 36.54 20.53 -0.30
C HIS A 259 36.76 20.27 1.20
N PRO A 260 38.00 19.93 1.63
CA PRO A 260 38.30 19.52 3.01
C PRO A 260 38.12 20.62 4.06
N SER A 261 38.12 21.89 3.64
CA SER A 261 37.85 23.06 4.47
C SER A 261 36.35 23.28 4.74
N ARG A 262 35.46 22.59 4.02
CA ARG A 262 33.99 22.74 4.10
C ARG A 262 33.31 21.49 4.67
N LEU A 263 33.93 20.33 4.44
CA LEU A 263 33.36 19.02 4.73
C LEU A 263 34.31 18.20 5.61
N HIS A 264 33.77 17.63 6.68
CA HIS A 264 34.42 16.61 7.49
C HIS A 264 33.66 15.29 7.32
N VAL A 265 34.20 14.40 6.49
CA VAL A 265 33.54 13.15 6.12
C VAL A 265 34.47 11.98 6.40
N VAL A 266 33.98 11.01 7.17
CA VAL A 266 34.76 9.84 7.58
C VAL A 266 34.01 8.55 7.21
N ASP A 267 34.68 7.66 6.47
CA ASP A 267 34.21 6.30 6.22
C ASP A 267 34.73 5.33 7.29
N VAL A 268 33.83 4.62 7.95
CA VAL A 268 34.17 3.72 9.07
C VAL A 268 34.77 2.38 8.62
N VAL A 269 34.89 2.12 7.31
CA VAL A 269 35.45 0.85 6.77
C VAL A 269 36.96 0.94 6.51
N ASP A 270 37.54 2.14 6.49
CA ASP A 270 38.98 2.32 6.33
C ASP A 270 39.70 2.06 7.67
N THR A 271 40.15 0.82 7.87
CA THR A 271 40.87 0.39 9.08
C THR A 271 42.32 0.90 9.15
N ALA A 272 42.92 1.35 8.04
CA ALA A 272 44.23 2.02 8.07
C ALA A 272 44.10 3.43 8.63
N ALA A 273 42.96 4.06 8.37
CA ALA A 273 42.59 5.32 8.97
C ALA A 273 42.07 5.12 10.42
N ALA A 274 41.55 3.96 10.82
CA ALA A 274 41.05 3.71 12.19
C ALA A 274 42.08 3.86 13.34
N ALA A 275 43.39 3.81 13.07
CA ALA A 275 44.42 4.09 14.07
C ALA A 275 44.76 5.60 14.19
N SER A 276 44.31 6.43 13.23
CA SER A 276 44.54 7.89 13.17
C SER A 276 43.26 8.73 13.06
N LEU A 277 42.10 8.09 12.85
CA LEU A 277 40.80 8.72 12.73
C LEU A 277 40.13 8.76 14.09
N GLU A 278 39.87 9.98 14.51
CA GLU A 278 38.93 10.35 15.55
C GLU A 278 37.54 9.70 15.30
N PHE A 279 37.35 8.42 15.63
CA PHE A 279 36.01 7.83 15.71
C PHE A 279 35.26 8.57 16.83
N ARG A 280 34.45 9.55 16.43
CA ARG A 280 33.66 10.38 17.32
C ARG A 280 32.27 9.80 17.43
N SER A 281 31.82 9.57 18.66
CA SER A 281 30.41 9.35 18.98
C SER A 281 29.55 10.45 18.36
N LEU A 282 28.26 10.19 18.14
CA LEU A 282 27.37 11.22 17.59
C LEU A 282 27.30 12.44 18.51
N GLU A 283 27.41 12.26 19.82
CA GLU A 283 27.49 13.35 20.80
C GLU A 283 28.71 14.25 20.58
N GLU A 284 29.90 13.66 20.34
CA GLU A 284 31.11 14.43 20.02
C GLU A 284 31.03 15.12 18.66
N GLN A 285 30.37 14.49 17.67
CA GLN A 285 30.10 15.13 16.38
C GLN A 285 29.22 16.38 16.57
N VAL A 286 28.15 16.26 17.35
CA VAL A 286 27.22 17.36 17.65
C VAL A 286 27.93 18.49 18.43
N ALA A 287 28.77 18.15 19.41
CA ALA A 287 29.53 19.12 20.19
C ALA A 287 30.52 19.90 19.32
N ARG A 288 31.20 19.21 18.40
CA ARG A 288 32.29 19.79 17.61
C ARG A 288 31.82 20.57 16.38
N PHE A 289 30.90 20.01 15.58
CA PHE A 289 30.61 20.52 14.24
C PHE A 289 29.36 21.38 14.18
N ARG A 290 29.43 22.43 13.34
CA ARG A 290 28.33 23.39 13.16
C ARG A 290 27.16 22.79 12.40
N TYR A 291 27.42 22.01 11.36
CA TYR A 291 26.38 21.43 10.50
C TYR A 291 26.46 19.91 10.49
N LEU A 292 25.31 19.25 10.46
CA LEU A 292 25.21 17.79 10.40
C LEU A 292 24.48 17.37 9.13
N LEU A 293 24.98 16.34 8.46
CA LEU A 293 24.33 15.79 7.26
C LEU A 293 23.71 14.43 7.57
N ASP A 294 22.50 14.22 7.06
CA ASP A 294 21.90 12.89 6.96
C ASP A 294 21.71 12.47 5.50
N VAL A 295 22.13 11.24 5.22
CA VAL A 295 22.14 10.65 3.88
C VAL A 295 21.68 9.20 3.97
N GLN A 296 20.83 8.80 3.03
CA GLN A 296 20.28 7.44 2.96
C GLN A 296 21.38 6.37 2.93
N GLY A 297 21.07 5.21 3.49
CA GLY A 297 21.93 4.03 3.45
C GLY A 297 21.47 3.05 2.39
N LYS A 298 21.39 1.76 2.76
CA LYS A 298 20.75 0.75 1.92
C LYS A 298 19.28 1.12 1.68
N GLY A 299 18.58 1.62 2.71
CA GLY A 299 17.27 2.28 2.60
C GLY A 299 17.29 3.57 3.41
N TYR A 300 16.47 3.67 4.47
CA TYR A 300 16.47 4.83 5.36
C TYR A 300 17.77 4.93 6.21
N SER A 301 17.85 5.96 7.06
CA SER A 301 18.98 6.22 7.95
C SER A 301 18.47 6.47 9.36
N SER A 302 18.68 5.52 10.27
CA SER A 302 18.19 5.62 11.67
C SER A 302 18.82 6.79 12.46
N ARG A 303 19.86 7.46 11.93
CA ARG A 303 20.47 8.62 12.60
C ARG A 303 19.59 9.88 12.58
N LEU A 304 18.69 10.05 11.61
CA LEU A 304 18.02 11.35 11.40
C LEU A 304 17.31 11.83 12.66
N LYS A 305 16.51 10.96 13.28
CA LYS A 305 15.76 11.28 14.50
C LYS A 305 16.66 11.76 15.64
N LEU A 306 17.88 11.22 15.74
CA LEU A 306 18.89 11.65 16.72
C LEU A 306 19.47 13.03 16.37
N LEU A 307 19.74 13.29 15.09
CA LEU A 307 20.25 14.60 14.65
C LEU A 307 19.25 15.73 14.92
N LEU A 308 17.96 15.47 14.71
CA LEU A 308 16.91 16.47 14.93
C LEU A 308 16.86 16.92 16.40
N HIS A 309 17.16 16.04 17.36
CA HIS A 309 17.25 16.40 18.79
C HIS A 309 18.45 17.30 19.14
N SER A 310 19.46 17.37 18.28
CA SER A 310 20.72 18.07 18.60
C SER A 310 20.60 19.59 18.67
N GLY A 311 19.63 20.20 17.98
CA GLY A 311 19.57 21.66 17.80
C GLY A 311 20.59 22.21 16.80
N ARG A 312 21.45 21.37 16.20
CA ARG A 312 22.31 21.77 15.08
C ARG A 312 21.49 21.84 13.78
N PRO A 313 21.80 22.75 12.84
CA PRO A 313 21.21 22.72 11.51
C PRO A 313 21.53 21.38 10.80
N VAL A 314 20.46 20.66 10.44
CA VAL A 314 20.56 19.37 9.75
C VAL A 314 20.33 19.55 8.26
N PHE A 315 21.27 19.08 7.47
CA PHE A 315 21.15 18.95 6.02
C PHE A 315 20.58 17.56 5.72
N LEU A 316 19.47 17.48 5.00
CA LEU A 316 18.82 16.22 4.68
C LEU A 316 18.83 16.00 3.17
N ALA A 317 19.57 14.97 2.74
CA ALA A 317 19.56 14.55 1.35
C ALA A 317 18.21 13.91 0.98
N ALA A 318 17.62 14.38 -0.12
CA ALA A 318 16.39 13.85 -0.67
C ALA A 318 16.49 12.35 -0.93
N ARG A 319 15.42 11.62 -0.62
CA ARG A 319 15.35 10.17 -0.67
C ARG A 319 13.93 9.66 -0.81
N PRO A 320 13.73 8.47 -1.41
CA PRO A 320 12.40 7.86 -1.48
C PRO A 320 11.95 7.25 -0.14
N TRP A 321 12.89 6.90 0.74
CA TRP A 321 12.61 6.21 2.00
C TRP A 321 12.13 7.17 3.08
N ARG A 322 10.94 6.91 3.61
CA ARG A 322 10.27 7.75 4.60
C ARG A 322 10.02 7.02 5.91
N GLU A 323 10.48 7.60 7.02
CA GLU A 323 10.16 7.13 8.37
C GLU A 323 8.79 7.66 8.81
N PHE A 324 8.22 7.12 9.89
CA PHE A 324 6.85 7.42 10.34
C PHE A 324 6.58 8.92 10.60
N PHE A 325 7.62 9.70 10.89
CA PHE A 325 7.53 11.14 11.18
C PHE A 325 7.83 12.05 9.98
N HIS A 326 8.30 11.51 8.85
CA HIS A 326 8.77 12.33 7.74
C HIS A 326 7.67 13.22 7.14
N ALA A 327 6.40 12.81 7.20
CA ALA A 327 5.28 13.59 6.69
C ALA A 327 5.08 14.94 7.43
N GLN A 328 5.60 15.04 8.66
CA GLN A 328 5.52 16.23 9.49
C GLN A 328 6.78 17.12 9.38
N LEU A 329 7.83 16.65 8.69
CA LEU A 329 9.01 17.46 8.44
C LEU A 329 8.78 18.42 7.28
N VAL A 330 9.15 19.68 7.47
CA VAL A 330 8.97 20.76 6.51
C VAL A 330 10.36 21.26 6.12
N ALA A 331 10.65 21.25 4.82
CA ALA A 331 11.91 21.74 4.30
C ALA A 331 12.06 23.25 4.58
N TRP A 332 13.26 23.69 4.93
CA TRP A 332 13.60 25.06 5.36
C TRP A 332 12.99 25.52 6.69
N GLU A 333 12.25 24.66 7.37
CA GLU A 333 11.77 24.88 8.74
C GLU A 333 12.43 23.89 9.70
N HIS A 334 12.36 22.59 9.39
CA HIS A 334 12.93 21.52 10.23
C HIS A 334 14.29 21.02 9.74
N TYR A 335 14.68 21.32 8.49
CA TYR A 335 15.96 20.90 7.92
C TYR A 335 16.31 21.71 6.66
N ILE A 336 17.59 21.70 6.28
CA ILE A 336 18.09 22.28 5.03
C ILE A 336 18.05 21.20 3.94
N PRO A 337 17.22 21.32 2.88
CA PRO A 337 17.08 20.29 1.86
C PRO A 337 18.29 20.26 0.92
N VAL A 338 18.76 19.04 0.63
CA VAL A 338 19.83 18.75 -0.35
C VAL A 338 19.30 17.77 -1.39
N ARG A 339 19.68 17.91 -2.65
CA ARG A 339 19.32 16.96 -3.72
C ARG A 339 19.90 15.57 -3.42
N GLU A 340 19.24 14.50 -3.88
CA GLU A 340 19.66 13.11 -3.63
C GLU A 340 21.11 12.84 -4.06
N GLY A 341 21.51 13.41 -5.21
CA GLY A 341 22.87 13.33 -5.75
C GLY A 341 23.84 14.38 -5.19
N LEU A 342 23.51 15.09 -4.11
CA LEU A 342 24.38 16.06 -3.43
C LEU A 342 24.92 17.21 -4.30
N SER A 343 24.32 17.47 -5.46
CA SER A 343 24.84 18.45 -6.44
C SER A 343 24.74 19.90 -5.95
N ASP A 344 23.81 20.19 -5.04
CA ASP A 344 23.64 21.51 -4.42
C ASP A 344 24.19 21.56 -2.98
N LEU A 345 24.91 20.54 -2.51
CA LEU A 345 25.38 20.49 -1.11
C LEU A 345 26.27 21.70 -0.74
N LEU A 346 27.24 22.05 -1.59
CA LEU A 346 28.14 23.17 -1.33
C LEU A 346 27.43 24.53 -1.38
N GLU A 347 26.45 24.69 -2.28
CA GLU A 347 25.58 25.86 -2.35
C GLU A 347 24.77 26.01 -1.06
N ARG A 348 24.19 24.91 -0.55
CA ARG A 348 23.44 24.91 0.72
C ARG A 348 24.32 25.25 1.92
N ILE A 349 25.57 24.78 1.94
CA ILE A 349 26.53 25.17 2.99
C ILE A 349 26.85 26.66 2.87
N ALA A 350 27.08 27.18 1.67
CA ALA A 350 27.35 28.60 1.46
C ALA A 350 26.18 29.49 1.90
N TRP A 351 24.94 29.07 1.63
CA TRP A 351 23.74 29.73 2.15
C TRP A 351 23.71 29.74 3.68
N ALA A 352 24.00 28.60 4.33
CA ALA A 352 23.98 28.49 5.79
C ALA A 352 25.09 29.30 6.46
N ASP A 353 26.25 29.47 5.81
CA ASP A 353 27.32 30.34 6.27
C ASP A 353 26.94 31.83 6.15
N ALA A 354 26.25 32.20 5.07
CA ALA A 354 25.78 33.56 4.82
C ALA A 354 24.60 33.96 5.73
N GLN A 355 23.80 32.98 6.19
CA GLN A 355 22.62 33.19 7.03
C GLN A 355 22.68 32.34 8.32
N PRO A 356 23.66 32.55 9.20
CA PRO A 356 23.87 31.69 10.36
C PRO A 356 22.71 31.71 11.35
N ALA A 357 22.02 32.86 11.51
CA ALA A 357 20.84 32.98 12.36
C ALA A 357 19.66 32.18 11.81
N ALA A 358 19.42 32.22 10.50
CA ALA A 358 18.36 31.45 9.86
C ALA A 358 18.65 29.94 9.93
N ALA A 359 19.90 29.53 9.67
CA ALA A 359 20.31 28.13 9.83
C ALA A 359 20.12 27.65 11.28
N ALA A 360 20.51 28.45 12.27
CA ALA A 360 20.31 28.14 13.69
C ALA A 360 18.83 28.03 14.06
N ALA A 361 17.97 28.91 13.53
CA ALA A 361 16.52 28.84 13.73
C ALA A 361 15.93 27.53 13.18
N ILE A 362 16.38 27.06 12.02
CA ILE A 362 16.00 25.74 11.47
C ILE A 362 16.40 24.61 12.43
N GLY A 363 17.62 24.65 12.97
CA GLY A 363 18.09 23.67 13.96
C GLY A 363 17.26 23.68 15.25
N ALA A 364 16.89 24.87 15.74
CA ALA A 364 16.05 25.03 16.92
C ALA A 364 14.61 24.51 16.69
N ALA A 365 14.01 24.81 15.53
CA ALA A 365 12.69 24.31 15.16
C ALA A 365 12.69 22.77 15.01
N ALA A 366 13.73 22.20 14.40
CA ALA A 366 13.93 20.75 14.33
C ALA A 366 13.96 20.09 15.72
N GLN A 367 14.66 20.71 16.67
CA GLN A 367 14.75 20.23 18.04
C GLN A 367 13.42 20.36 18.79
N ALA A 368 12.68 21.45 18.60
CA ALA A 368 11.35 21.62 19.17
C ALA A 368 10.40 20.52 18.66
N PHE A 369 10.36 20.30 17.35
CA PHE A 369 9.61 19.20 16.73
C PHE A 369 10.02 17.84 17.31
N ALA A 370 11.32 17.56 17.42
CA ALA A 370 11.81 16.27 17.91
C ALA A 370 11.44 16.01 19.39
N ARG A 371 11.48 17.05 20.24
CA ARG A 371 11.12 16.96 21.67
C ARG A 371 9.65 16.61 21.89
N GLU A 372 8.79 16.92 20.93
CA GLU A 372 7.36 16.61 21.01
C GLU A 372 7.01 15.31 20.28
N GLN A 373 7.49 15.17 19.04
CA GLN A 373 7.03 14.14 18.11
C GLN A 373 7.97 12.93 18.01
N LEU A 374 9.22 13.04 18.48
CA LEU A 374 10.27 12.01 18.34
C LEU A 374 10.82 11.56 19.69
N THR A 375 9.95 11.32 20.66
CA THR A 375 10.32 10.75 21.98
C THR A 375 10.01 9.25 22.03
N HIS A 376 10.52 8.56 23.05
CA HIS A 376 10.13 7.17 23.33
C HIS A 376 8.60 7.05 23.45
N ALA A 377 7.95 7.96 24.17
CA ALA A 377 6.50 7.97 24.33
C ALA A 377 5.76 8.19 22.98
N ALA A 378 6.26 9.08 22.12
CA ALA A 378 5.68 9.29 20.79
C ALA A 378 5.82 8.06 19.90
N ALA A 379 6.96 7.37 19.97
CA ALA A 379 7.16 6.10 19.28
C ALA A 379 6.18 5.02 19.77
N LEU A 380 5.99 4.86 21.09
CA LEU A 380 4.99 3.92 21.60
C LEU A 380 3.58 4.24 21.10
N ARG A 381 3.18 5.53 21.08
CA ARG A 381 1.86 5.95 20.56
C ARG A 381 1.70 5.59 19.09
N SER A 382 2.70 5.90 18.25
CA SER A 382 2.65 5.61 16.81
C SER A 382 2.64 4.11 16.52
N LEU A 383 3.44 3.33 17.24
CA LEU A 383 3.47 1.87 17.09
C LEU A 383 2.13 1.26 17.53
N ARG A 384 1.55 1.75 18.63
CA ARG A 384 0.24 1.32 19.12
C ARG A 384 -0.86 1.59 18.10
N ALA A 385 -0.90 2.78 17.51
CA ALA A 385 -1.87 3.12 16.48
C ALA A 385 -1.75 2.20 15.24
N ALA A 386 -0.52 1.90 14.82
CA ALA A 386 -0.27 1.01 13.67
C ALA A 386 -0.74 -0.44 13.92
N LEU A 387 -0.56 -0.95 15.15
CA LEU A 387 -1.00 -2.29 15.56
C LEU A 387 -2.52 -2.36 15.82
N ALA A 388 -3.09 -1.34 16.49
CA ALA A 388 -4.52 -1.28 16.73
C ALA A 388 -5.31 -1.21 15.42
N ALA A 389 -4.83 -0.47 14.43
CA ALA A 389 -5.45 -0.42 13.12
C ALA A 389 -5.37 -1.76 12.34
N ALA A 390 -4.61 -2.75 12.82
CA ALA A 390 -4.68 -4.13 12.33
C ALA A 390 -5.78 -4.96 13.02
N ALA A 391 -6.23 -4.57 14.22
CA ALA A 391 -7.41 -5.14 14.87
C ALA A 391 -8.69 -4.80 14.11
N ASP A 392 -8.76 -3.58 13.56
CA ASP A 392 -9.89 -3.06 12.79
C ASP A 392 -10.18 -3.85 11.49
N GLU A 393 -9.29 -4.78 11.10
CA GLU A 393 -9.48 -5.69 9.97
C GLU A 393 -10.18 -7.01 10.35
N ARG A 394 -10.35 -7.31 11.65
CA ARG A 394 -11.02 -8.52 12.14
C ARG A 394 -12.54 -8.30 12.13
N LEU A 395 -13.26 -9.20 11.47
CA LEU A 395 -14.72 -9.18 11.43
C LEU A 395 -15.28 -9.70 12.77
N ALA A 396 -16.29 -9.01 13.29
CA ALA A 396 -17.19 -9.51 14.30
C ALA A 396 -17.89 -10.77 13.77
N ARG A 397 -17.94 -11.78 14.63
CA ARG A 397 -18.53 -13.08 14.34
C ARG A 397 -19.58 -13.41 15.38
N GLY A 398 -20.70 -13.91 14.91
CA GLY A 398 -21.81 -14.35 15.72
C GLY A 398 -22.03 -15.86 15.59
N SER A 399 -23.26 -16.27 15.86
CA SER A 399 -23.69 -17.66 15.76
C SER A 399 -24.54 -17.92 14.51
N TRP A 400 -24.70 -16.93 13.60
CA TRP A 400 -25.64 -16.99 12.49
C TRP A 400 -25.53 -18.30 11.68
N ALA A 401 -24.33 -18.65 11.25
CA ALA A 401 -24.14 -19.83 10.40
C ALA A 401 -24.34 -21.17 11.13
N THR A 402 -24.14 -21.20 12.45
CA THR A 402 -24.13 -22.44 13.27
C THR A 402 -25.42 -22.67 14.06
N HIS A 403 -26.10 -21.60 14.48
CA HIS A 403 -27.27 -21.63 15.36
C HIS A 403 -28.48 -20.92 14.73
N ARG A 404 -28.76 -21.18 13.44
CA ARG A 404 -29.88 -20.56 12.70
C ARG A 404 -31.26 -20.69 13.37
N ALA A 405 -31.45 -21.72 14.20
CA ALA A 405 -32.68 -21.90 14.95
C ALA A 405 -32.92 -20.79 15.99
N GLU A 406 -31.86 -20.22 16.55
CA GLU A 406 -31.93 -19.07 17.49
C GLU A 406 -32.40 -17.80 16.80
N TYR A 407 -32.20 -17.72 15.49
CA TYR A 407 -32.71 -16.65 14.63
C TYR A 407 -34.10 -16.99 14.08
N GLU A 408 -34.78 -18.03 14.55
CA GLU A 408 -36.05 -18.52 13.99
C GLU A 408 -36.06 -18.76 12.45
N ALA A 409 -34.88 -18.78 11.82
CA ALA A 409 -34.68 -18.96 10.38
C ALA A 409 -34.81 -20.42 9.94
N THR A 410 -35.50 -21.26 10.73
CA THR A 410 -35.60 -22.72 10.53
C THR A 410 -36.34 -23.12 9.24
N LYS A 411 -37.24 -22.25 8.74
CA LYS A 411 -37.92 -22.42 7.44
C LYS A 411 -37.11 -21.89 6.25
N MET A 412 -36.05 -21.13 6.49
CA MET A 412 -35.12 -20.69 5.46
C MET A 412 -34.15 -21.86 5.18
N TYR A 413 -34.54 -22.76 4.26
CA TYR A 413 -33.86 -24.02 3.88
C TYR A 413 -32.46 -23.83 3.21
N TYR A 414 -31.63 -22.90 3.67
CA TYR A 414 -30.35 -22.59 3.05
C TYR A 414 -29.20 -23.30 3.75
N ARG A 415 -28.99 -24.57 3.38
CA ARG A 415 -27.75 -25.31 3.70
C ARG A 415 -26.59 -24.91 2.78
N TRP A 416 -26.80 -23.94 1.91
CA TRP A 416 -25.92 -23.54 0.82
C TRP A 416 -25.13 -22.30 1.18
N THR A 417 -23.84 -22.30 0.86
CA THR A 417 -22.94 -21.16 1.08
C THR A 417 -23.35 -19.92 0.28
N PHE A 418 -24.02 -20.09 -0.85
CA PHE A 418 -24.52 -19.00 -1.70
C PHE A 418 -26.03 -19.10 -1.83
N MET A 419 -26.75 -18.03 -1.49
CA MET A 419 -28.21 -18.01 -1.50
C MET A 419 -28.77 -17.85 -2.92
N PRO A 420 -29.85 -18.57 -3.28
CA PRO A 420 -30.51 -18.36 -4.56
C PRO A 420 -31.20 -17.00 -4.59
N VAL A 421 -31.04 -16.29 -5.71
CA VAL A 421 -31.60 -14.96 -5.91
C VAL A 421 -33.06 -15.00 -6.38
N SER A 422 -33.85 -13.98 -6.02
CA SER A 422 -35.25 -13.84 -6.44
C SER A 422 -35.39 -13.76 -7.96
N LYS A 423 -36.42 -14.43 -8.50
CA LYS A 423 -36.76 -14.37 -9.93
C LYS A 423 -37.13 -12.95 -10.40
N GLU A 424 -37.58 -12.08 -9.50
CA GLU A 424 -38.02 -10.72 -9.83
C GLU A 424 -36.85 -9.78 -10.15
N ARG A 425 -35.60 -10.13 -9.80
CA ARG A 425 -34.39 -9.42 -10.29
C ARG A 425 -34.28 -9.40 -11.82
N ARG A 426 -35.08 -10.21 -12.54
CA ARG A 426 -35.17 -10.14 -14.02
C ARG A 426 -35.97 -8.96 -14.56
N ARG A 427 -36.74 -8.23 -13.72
CA ARG A 427 -37.57 -7.10 -14.18
C ARG A 427 -36.73 -5.90 -14.68
N PRO A 428 -35.69 -5.43 -13.96
CA PRO A 428 -34.76 -4.43 -14.51
C PRO A 428 -34.16 -4.84 -15.85
N LEU A 429 -33.75 -6.11 -15.97
CA LEU A 429 -33.12 -6.65 -17.18
C LEU A 429 -34.06 -6.61 -18.39
N ALA A 430 -35.34 -6.93 -18.19
CA ALA A 430 -36.35 -6.87 -19.24
C ALA A 430 -36.54 -5.43 -19.76
N LEU A 431 -36.52 -4.44 -18.87
CA LEU A 431 -36.57 -3.03 -19.27
C LEU A 431 -35.31 -2.63 -20.06
N LEU A 432 -34.12 -2.96 -19.56
CA LEU A 432 -32.86 -2.64 -20.25
C LEU A 432 -32.80 -3.28 -21.65
N ALA A 433 -33.19 -4.55 -21.77
CA ALA A 433 -33.27 -5.24 -23.04
C ALA A 433 -34.26 -4.55 -24.01
N ALA A 434 -35.41 -4.08 -23.50
CA ALA A 434 -36.41 -3.38 -24.31
C ALA A 434 -35.96 -2.00 -24.80
N ARG A 435 -35.02 -1.33 -24.09
CA ARG A 435 -34.44 -0.05 -24.54
C ARG A 435 -33.56 -0.20 -25.79
N GLY A 436 -33.05 -1.40 -26.08
CA GLY A 436 -32.20 -1.67 -27.24
C GLY A 436 -30.80 -1.05 -27.17
N GLU A 437 -30.43 -0.43 -26.04
CA GLU A 437 -29.11 0.17 -25.80
C GLU A 437 -28.23 -0.80 -24.99
N ALA A 438 -27.06 -1.12 -25.53
CA ALA A 438 -26.14 -2.11 -24.94
C ALA A 438 -24.85 -1.49 -24.34
N ALA A 439 -24.69 -0.17 -24.43
CA ALA A 439 -23.43 0.52 -24.16
C ALA A 439 -23.50 1.46 -22.93
N TRP A 440 -23.59 0.91 -21.73
CA TRP A 440 -23.73 1.66 -20.47
C TRP A 440 -22.41 1.79 -19.70
N ARG A 441 -21.27 1.92 -20.38
CA ARG A 441 -19.92 1.95 -19.74
C ARG A 441 -19.69 3.16 -18.82
N GLU A 442 -20.50 4.19 -18.99
CA GLU A 442 -20.51 5.38 -18.13
C GLU A 442 -21.47 5.26 -16.95
N TRP A 443 -22.04 4.08 -16.73
CA TRP A 443 -22.94 3.81 -15.62
C TRP A 443 -22.47 2.60 -14.84
N ASP A 444 -22.43 2.73 -13.51
CA ASP A 444 -21.99 1.68 -12.60
C ASP A 444 -23.20 0.85 -12.09
N LEU A 445 -22.91 -0.30 -11.49
CA LEU A 445 -23.88 -1.15 -10.81
C LEU A 445 -23.62 -1.08 -9.31
N TYR A 446 -24.69 -1.07 -8.52
CA TYR A 446 -24.61 -0.94 -7.06
C TYR A 446 -25.44 -2.05 -6.41
N THR A 447 -24.82 -2.82 -5.53
CA THR A 447 -25.50 -3.82 -4.69
C THR A 447 -25.21 -3.52 -3.23
N PHE A 448 -26.26 -3.33 -2.44
CA PHE A 448 -26.20 -3.19 -0.99
C PHE A 448 -26.73 -4.48 -0.36
N GLY A 449 -26.05 -4.98 0.67
CA GLY A 449 -26.32 -6.30 1.26
C GLY A 449 -25.77 -7.44 0.40
N VAL A 450 -24.47 -7.37 0.10
CA VAL A 450 -23.77 -8.36 -0.73
C VAL A 450 -23.87 -9.78 -0.16
N TYR A 451 -23.83 -9.91 1.16
CA TYR A 451 -23.71 -11.15 1.92
C TYR A 451 -22.59 -12.05 1.36
N THR A 452 -22.97 -13.07 0.59
CA THR A 452 -22.06 -14.06 0.00
C THR A 452 -21.79 -13.81 -1.49
N GLY A 453 -22.35 -12.75 -2.08
CA GLY A 453 -22.07 -12.32 -3.45
C GLY A 453 -22.98 -12.92 -4.53
N ALA A 454 -24.07 -13.62 -4.14
CA ALA A 454 -25.01 -14.22 -5.08
C ALA A 454 -25.71 -13.20 -5.99
N SER A 455 -26.18 -12.09 -5.42
CA SER A 455 -26.83 -11.00 -6.16
C SER A 455 -25.88 -10.35 -7.17
N ILE A 456 -24.62 -10.08 -6.76
CA ILE A 456 -23.57 -9.58 -7.67
C ILE A 456 -23.34 -10.54 -8.84
N LYS A 457 -23.18 -11.84 -8.57
CA LYS A 457 -22.94 -12.85 -9.61
C LYS A 457 -24.09 -12.89 -10.61
N PHE A 458 -25.32 -12.86 -10.11
CA PHE A 458 -26.51 -12.83 -10.95
C PHE A 458 -26.48 -11.64 -11.90
N TRP A 459 -26.27 -10.41 -11.41
CA TRP A 459 -26.27 -9.24 -12.27
C TRP A 459 -25.20 -9.30 -13.36
N LEU A 460 -23.97 -9.66 -12.98
CA LEU A 460 -22.85 -9.72 -13.92
C LEU A 460 -23.07 -10.78 -15.01
N GLU A 461 -23.56 -11.97 -14.63
CA GLU A 461 -23.84 -13.04 -15.58
C GLU A 461 -25.01 -12.71 -16.50
N GLN A 462 -26.10 -12.14 -15.98
CA GLN A 462 -27.26 -11.83 -16.80
C GLN A 462 -27.02 -10.66 -17.76
N LEU A 463 -26.31 -9.61 -17.32
CA LEU A 463 -25.91 -8.51 -18.20
C LEU A 463 -24.95 -8.97 -19.28
N GLU A 464 -24.05 -9.91 -18.96
CA GLU A 464 -23.22 -10.57 -19.97
C GLU A 464 -24.05 -11.35 -20.99
N VAL A 465 -25.02 -12.17 -20.55
CA VAL A 465 -25.91 -12.92 -21.45
C VAL A 465 -26.66 -11.97 -22.41
N LEU A 466 -27.10 -10.82 -21.90
CA LEU A 466 -27.77 -9.78 -22.68
C LEU A 466 -26.81 -8.90 -23.50
N GLN A 467 -25.50 -9.12 -23.39
CA GLN A 467 -24.45 -8.33 -24.05
C GLN A 467 -24.50 -6.84 -23.68
N ILE A 468 -24.97 -6.53 -22.48
CA ILE A 468 -25.04 -5.17 -21.94
C ILE A 468 -23.71 -4.86 -21.27
N SER A 469 -22.97 -3.90 -21.82
CA SER A 469 -21.75 -3.39 -21.19
C SER A 469 -22.09 -2.33 -20.15
N HIS A 470 -21.38 -2.36 -19.04
CA HIS A 470 -21.55 -1.48 -17.88
C HIS A 470 -20.17 -1.10 -17.31
N GLY A 471 -20.17 -0.14 -16.38
CA GLY A 471 -19.00 0.27 -15.60
C GLY A 471 -18.63 -0.72 -14.48
N THR A 472 -18.21 -0.19 -13.35
CA THR A 472 -17.79 -0.96 -12.17
C THR A 472 -19.00 -1.53 -11.44
N MET A 473 -18.87 -2.72 -10.86
CA MET A 473 -19.83 -3.25 -9.89
C MET A 473 -19.35 -2.92 -8.48
N TRP A 474 -20.12 -2.14 -7.74
CA TRP A 474 -19.85 -1.77 -6.35
C TRP A 474 -20.74 -2.59 -5.43
N GLY A 475 -20.12 -3.30 -4.48
CA GLY A 475 -20.82 -4.07 -3.46
C GLY A 475 -20.57 -3.48 -2.07
N PHE A 476 -21.62 -3.25 -1.29
CA PHE A 476 -21.55 -2.69 0.05
C PHE A 476 -22.19 -3.63 1.06
N ASP A 477 -21.47 -3.95 2.12
CA ASP A 477 -21.96 -4.81 3.20
C ASP A 477 -21.07 -4.69 4.44
N SER A 478 -21.61 -4.93 5.63
CA SER A 478 -20.81 -5.08 6.84
C SER A 478 -19.94 -6.35 6.80
N PHE A 479 -20.46 -7.39 6.13
CA PHE A 479 -20.03 -8.78 6.17
C PHE A 479 -20.08 -9.41 7.57
N GLU A 480 -20.60 -8.67 8.56
CA GLU A 480 -20.71 -9.01 9.98
C GLU A 480 -22.16 -9.30 10.38
N GLY A 481 -23.11 -9.13 9.44
CA GLY A 481 -24.53 -9.36 9.59
C GLY A 481 -25.34 -8.07 9.77
N LEU A 482 -26.64 -8.23 10.01
CA LEU A 482 -27.59 -7.13 10.09
C LEU A 482 -27.34 -6.20 11.30
N PRO A 483 -27.56 -4.87 11.15
CA PRO A 483 -27.62 -3.96 12.29
C PRO A 483 -28.79 -4.25 13.24
N ALA A 484 -28.82 -3.50 14.35
CA ALA A 484 -30.08 -3.24 15.03
C ALA A 484 -30.95 -2.31 14.18
N GLU A 485 -32.25 -2.60 14.10
CA GLU A 485 -33.23 -1.74 13.44
C GLU A 485 -33.38 -0.39 14.15
N ALA A 486 -33.92 0.62 13.46
CA ALA A 486 -34.13 1.96 13.99
C ALA A 486 -34.95 1.95 15.29
N GLU A 487 -34.61 2.86 16.20
CA GLU A 487 -35.28 2.99 17.49
C GLU A 487 -36.79 3.18 17.30
N GLY A 488 -37.57 2.31 17.94
CA GLY A 488 -39.04 2.35 17.88
C GLY A 488 -39.67 1.60 16.70
N LEU A 489 -38.87 1.05 15.77
CA LEU A 489 -39.37 0.14 14.74
C LEU A 489 -39.23 -1.33 15.16
N ALA A 490 -40.24 -2.13 14.84
CA ALA A 490 -40.23 -3.57 15.06
C ALA A 490 -39.62 -4.28 13.85
N LEU A 491 -38.92 -5.39 14.11
CA LEU A 491 -38.44 -6.27 13.04
C LEU A 491 -39.63 -6.87 12.30
N GLU A 492 -39.55 -6.88 10.97
CA GLU A 492 -40.58 -7.39 10.08
C GLU A 492 -40.60 -8.93 10.06
N CYS A 493 -39.49 -9.56 10.44
CA CYS A 493 -39.37 -10.99 10.60
C CYS A 493 -38.40 -11.35 11.74
N ASN A 494 -38.73 -12.41 12.49
CA ASN A 494 -37.86 -12.94 13.55
C ASN A 494 -36.52 -13.49 13.02
N ALA A 495 -36.38 -13.69 11.71
CA ALA A 495 -35.13 -14.05 11.04
C ALA A 495 -34.12 -12.90 10.91
N TRP A 496 -34.58 -11.66 11.09
CA TRP A 496 -33.78 -10.46 10.84
C TRP A 496 -33.21 -9.85 12.12
N LEU A 497 -32.74 -10.71 13.03
CA LEU A 497 -32.07 -10.27 14.24
C LEU A 497 -30.69 -9.69 13.94
N PRO A 498 -30.15 -8.80 14.79
CA PRO A 498 -28.78 -8.32 14.67
C PRO A 498 -27.76 -9.45 14.53
N GLY A 499 -26.84 -9.32 13.59
CA GLY A 499 -25.84 -10.35 13.27
C GLY A 499 -26.34 -11.47 12.35
N ALA A 500 -27.63 -11.53 12.02
CA ALA A 500 -28.13 -12.41 10.97
C ALA A 500 -27.47 -12.09 9.61
N PHE A 501 -27.40 -13.06 8.72
CA PHE A 501 -26.76 -12.93 7.39
C PHE A 501 -25.30 -12.46 7.47
N SER A 502 -24.55 -12.87 8.51
CA SER A 502 -23.12 -12.63 8.60
C SER A 502 -22.35 -13.49 7.59
N ALA A 503 -21.75 -12.84 6.58
CA ALA A 503 -20.88 -13.50 5.61
C ALA A 503 -19.61 -14.04 6.27
N ALA A 504 -19.08 -13.32 7.27
CA ALA A 504 -17.98 -13.78 8.12
C ALA A 504 -18.29 -15.12 8.77
N ASP A 505 -19.49 -15.25 9.36
CA ASP A 505 -19.91 -16.52 9.97
C ASP A 505 -20.13 -17.61 8.91
N GLN A 506 -20.76 -17.27 7.79
CA GLN A 506 -21.09 -18.20 6.72
C GLN A 506 -19.85 -18.82 6.06
N PHE A 507 -18.79 -18.02 5.90
CA PHE A 507 -17.53 -18.45 5.32
C PHE A 507 -16.50 -18.96 6.35
N ASP A 508 -16.84 -18.91 7.64
CA ASP A 508 -15.88 -19.11 8.75
C ASP A 508 -14.65 -18.19 8.64
N ALA A 509 -14.89 -16.97 8.15
CA ALA A 509 -13.88 -15.96 7.87
C ALA A 509 -13.75 -14.97 9.04
N ASN A 510 -12.51 -14.63 9.38
CA ASN A 510 -12.18 -13.72 10.48
C ASN A 510 -11.78 -12.33 10.00
N THR A 511 -11.58 -12.14 8.70
CA THR A 511 -11.17 -10.87 8.11
C THR A 511 -11.97 -10.54 6.86
N PHE A 512 -12.06 -9.25 6.53
CA PHE A 512 -12.69 -8.82 5.27
C PHE A 512 -11.98 -9.40 4.04
N GLY A 513 -10.65 -9.51 4.08
CA GLY A 513 -9.88 -10.12 3.00
C GLY A 513 -10.24 -11.58 2.74
N GLU A 514 -10.52 -12.36 3.80
CA GLU A 514 -10.99 -13.74 3.68
C GLU A 514 -12.39 -13.81 3.07
N VAL A 515 -13.32 -12.95 3.50
CA VAL A 515 -14.66 -12.86 2.91
C VAL A 515 -14.58 -12.46 1.43
N GLN A 516 -13.82 -11.42 1.11
CA GLN A 516 -13.62 -10.96 -0.26
C GLN A 516 -13.03 -12.08 -1.13
N ALA A 517 -12.05 -12.83 -0.64
CA ALA A 517 -11.46 -13.94 -1.39
C ALA A 517 -12.50 -15.03 -1.73
N ARG A 518 -13.43 -15.34 -0.81
CA ARG A 518 -14.52 -16.30 -1.06
C ARG A 518 -15.52 -15.79 -2.09
N ILE A 519 -15.86 -14.50 -2.03
CA ILE A 519 -16.73 -13.87 -3.01
C ILE A 519 -16.04 -13.84 -4.39
N ASP A 520 -14.79 -13.40 -4.47
CA ASP A 520 -14.03 -13.34 -5.72
C ASP A 520 -13.85 -14.72 -6.36
N GLU A 521 -13.62 -15.76 -5.56
CA GLU A 521 -13.59 -17.17 -6.00
C GLU A 521 -14.92 -17.58 -6.65
N TYR A 522 -16.04 -17.24 -6.01
CA TYR A 522 -17.39 -17.56 -6.50
C TYR A 522 -17.79 -16.77 -7.75
N LEU A 523 -17.43 -15.49 -7.81
CA LEU A 523 -17.65 -14.64 -8.98
C LEU A 523 -16.83 -15.14 -10.19
N GLY A 524 -15.64 -15.68 -9.93
CA GLY A 524 -14.66 -16.04 -10.94
C GLY A 524 -13.84 -14.83 -11.41
N PRO A 525 -12.65 -15.05 -11.99
CA PRO A 525 -11.64 -14.01 -12.20
C PRO A 525 -12.12 -12.84 -13.05
N LYS A 526 -12.97 -13.12 -14.05
CA LYS A 526 -13.54 -12.11 -14.94
C LYS A 526 -14.46 -11.14 -14.21
N HIS A 527 -15.34 -11.66 -13.37
CA HIS A 527 -16.32 -10.86 -12.63
C HIS A 527 -15.67 -10.18 -11.42
N ALA A 528 -14.82 -10.90 -10.67
CA ALA A 528 -14.04 -10.34 -9.58
C ALA A 528 -13.22 -9.11 -10.02
N ALA A 529 -12.59 -9.14 -11.21
CA ALA A 529 -11.85 -8.01 -11.74
C ALA A 529 -12.70 -6.72 -11.94
N LYS A 530 -14.01 -6.88 -12.18
CA LYS A 530 -14.98 -5.78 -12.33
C LYS A 530 -15.68 -5.37 -11.04
N THR A 531 -15.53 -6.14 -9.97
CA THR A 531 -16.19 -5.91 -8.69
C THR A 531 -15.27 -5.17 -7.73
N ARG A 532 -15.83 -4.24 -6.96
CA ARG A 532 -15.18 -3.57 -5.84
C ARG A 532 -16.10 -3.68 -4.63
N LEU A 533 -15.67 -4.47 -3.65
CA LEU A 533 -16.38 -4.61 -2.38
C LEU A 533 -15.90 -3.52 -1.42
N ILE A 534 -16.86 -2.94 -0.70
CA ILE A 534 -16.65 -1.95 0.36
C ILE A 534 -17.23 -2.56 1.64
N LYS A 535 -16.36 -2.71 2.65
CA LYS A 535 -16.78 -3.11 3.98
C LYS A 535 -17.35 -1.91 4.72
N GLU A 536 -18.55 -2.09 5.24
CA GLU A 536 -19.23 -1.17 6.13
C GLU A 536 -18.76 -1.32 7.57
N ARG A 537 -18.71 -0.20 8.30
CA ARG A 537 -18.11 -0.17 9.64
C ARG A 537 -19.14 -0.49 10.73
N PRO A 538 -18.77 -1.29 11.74
CA PRO A 538 -19.66 -1.61 12.84
C PRO A 538 -20.02 -0.40 13.73
N PRO A 539 -21.19 -0.48 14.39
CA PRO A 539 -22.13 0.60 14.72
C PRO A 539 -21.67 1.85 15.49
N PRO A 540 -22.54 2.90 15.50
CA PRO A 540 -23.99 2.85 15.19
C PRO A 540 -24.39 2.92 13.69
N GLY A 541 -25.08 1.87 13.18
CA GLY A 541 -25.84 1.88 11.91
C GLY A 541 -25.01 1.69 10.63
N PHE A 542 -24.63 0.44 10.32
CA PHE A 542 -23.52 0.04 9.42
C PHE A 542 -23.28 0.87 8.14
N PHE A 543 -24.30 1.47 7.49
CA PHE A 543 -24.09 2.35 6.33
C PHE A 543 -23.65 3.79 6.66
N SER A 544 -24.12 4.43 7.74
CA SER A 544 -23.84 5.85 8.00
C SER A 544 -22.36 6.19 8.24
N ASP A 545 -21.54 5.21 8.66
CA ASP A 545 -20.11 5.41 8.93
C ASP A 545 -19.21 5.24 7.69
N SER A 546 -19.74 4.55 6.69
CA SER A 546 -19.01 4.09 5.51
C SER A 546 -19.36 4.93 4.29
N LEU A 547 -20.64 5.22 4.15
CA LEU A 547 -21.23 6.06 3.11
C LEU A 547 -20.98 7.55 3.41
N THR A 548 -19.70 7.91 3.43
CA THR A 548 -19.28 9.30 3.66
C THR A 548 -19.67 10.19 2.47
N PRO A 549 -19.87 11.51 2.69
CA PRO A 549 -20.18 12.44 1.61
C PRO A 549 -19.11 12.50 0.49
N THR A 550 -17.87 12.12 0.77
CA THR A 550 -16.75 12.19 -0.20
C THR A 550 -16.47 10.87 -0.92
N LEU A 551 -17.03 9.75 -0.45
CA LEU A 551 -16.69 8.40 -0.93
C LEU A 551 -16.84 8.26 -2.45
N ALA A 552 -17.98 8.70 -2.99
CA ALA A 552 -18.27 8.58 -4.43
C ALA A 552 -17.21 9.31 -5.28
N LYS A 553 -16.81 10.50 -4.86
CA LYS A 553 -15.78 11.31 -5.53
C LYS A 553 -14.39 10.68 -5.40
N GLU A 554 -14.02 10.23 -4.21
CA GLU A 554 -12.72 9.59 -3.95
C GLU A 554 -12.52 8.31 -4.77
N ARG A 555 -13.60 7.55 -4.97
CA ARG A 555 -13.61 6.29 -5.71
C ARG A 555 -13.97 6.44 -7.19
N LYS A 556 -14.29 7.66 -7.64
CA LYS A 556 -14.71 7.98 -9.02
C LYS A 556 -15.91 7.13 -9.47
N MET A 557 -16.88 6.98 -8.57
CA MET A 557 -18.13 6.28 -8.82
C MET A 557 -18.95 7.03 -9.88
N LYS A 558 -19.62 6.28 -10.75
CA LYS A 558 -20.43 6.82 -11.85
C LYS A 558 -21.94 6.71 -11.55
N PRO A 559 -22.82 7.42 -12.28
CA PRO A 559 -24.26 7.26 -12.10
C PRO A 559 -24.73 5.79 -12.16
N ALA A 560 -25.70 5.45 -11.34
CA ALA A 560 -26.16 4.08 -11.15
C ALA A 560 -27.10 3.63 -12.28
N LEU A 561 -26.73 2.56 -12.99
CA LEU A 561 -27.63 1.90 -13.96
C LEU A 561 -28.72 1.13 -13.21
N ILE A 562 -28.27 0.29 -12.27
CA ILE A 562 -29.10 -0.50 -11.37
C ILE A 562 -28.57 -0.29 -9.94
N VAL A 563 -29.51 -0.04 -9.03
CA VAL A 563 -29.32 -0.13 -7.58
C VAL A 563 -30.11 -1.33 -7.09
N ASP A 564 -29.41 -2.34 -6.61
CA ASP A 564 -29.93 -3.53 -5.95
C ASP A 564 -29.88 -3.28 -4.44
N CYS A 565 -31.02 -2.88 -3.87
CA CYS A 565 -31.21 -2.66 -2.45
C CYS A 565 -31.72 -3.98 -1.85
N ASP A 566 -30.82 -4.75 -1.25
CA ASP A 566 -31.04 -6.11 -0.73
C ASP A 566 -30.56 -6.11 0.72
N VAL A 567 -31.14 -5.23 1.55
CA VAL A 567 -30.60 -4.89 2.89
C VAL A 567 -31.53 -5.22 4.05
N ASP A 568 -32.65 -5.88 3.75
CA ASP A 568 -33.72 -6.36 4.65
C ASP A 568 -34.42 -5.25 5.47
N LEU A 569 -33.65 -4.51 6.26
CA LEU A 569 -34.10 -3.55 7.27
C LEU A 569 -34.40 -2.15 6.73
N TYR A 570 -35.36 -1.46 7.37
CA TYR A 570 -35.70 -0.07 7.06
C TYR A 570 -34.49 0.86 7.20
N ILE A 571 -33.78 0.80 8.34
CA ILE A 571 -32.67 1.72 8.62
C ILE A 571 -31.59 1.63 7.54
N SER A 572 -31.29 0.41 7.10
CA SER A 572 -30.29 0.14 6.08
C SER A 572 -30.72 0.69 4.72
N ALA A 573 -31.96 0.43 4.33
CA ALA A 573 -32.53 0.89 3.07
C ALA A 573 -32.61 2.42 3.01
N TYR A 574 -33.02 3.07 4.09
CA TYR A 574 -33.08 4.53 4.14
C TYR A 574 -31.68 5.13 4.01
N GLN A 575 -30.70 4.63 4.77
CA GLN A 575 -29.33 5.14 4.75
C GLN A 575 -28.66 5.01 3.38
N CYS A 576 -28.81 3.86 2.71
CA CYS A 576 -28.17 3.64 1.41
C CYS A 576 -28.79 4.52 0.32
N LEU A 577 -30.13 4.60 0.26
CA LEU A 577 -30.85 5.43 -0.70
C LEU A 577 -30.56 6.91 -0.46
N ASP A 578 -30.63 7.37 0.79
CA ASP A 578 -30.40 8.77 1.14
C ASP A 578 -29.02 9.24 0.68
N TRP A 579 -28.00 8.42 0.96
CA TRP A 579 -26.64 8.72 0.51
C TRP A 579 -26.56 8.78 -1.00
N MET A 580 -27.06 7.77 -1.73
CA MET A 580 -26.96 7.73 -3.19
C MET A 580 -27.65 8.90 -3.88
N PHE A 581 -28.81 9.34 -3.38
CA PHE A 581 -29.48 10.55 -3.86
C PHE A 581 -28.67 11.81 -3.50
N THR A 582 -28.20 11.92 -2.26
CA THR A 582 -27.43 13.07 -1.77
C THR A 582 -26.14 13.28 -2.56
N VAL A 583 -25.40 12.21 -2.87
CA VAL A 583 -24.13 12.30 -3.63
C VAL A 583 -24.32 12.29 -5.15
N GLY A 584 -25.57 12.29 -5.64
CA GLY A 584 -25.88 12.38 -7.07
C GLY A 584 -25.59 11.13 -7.88
N LEU A 585 -25.53 9.94 -7.25
CA LEU A 585 -25.35 8.67 -7.96
C LEU A 585 -26.66 8.14 -8.57
N ILE A 586 -27.80 8.41 -7.92
CA ILE A 586 -29.12 8.14 -8.49
C ILE A 586 -29.54 9.32 -9.35
N VAL A 587 -29.82 9.05 -10.63
CA VAL A 587 -30.19 10.06 -11.64
C VAL A 587 -31.42 9.58 -12.43
N PRO A 588 -32.10 10.45 -13.20
CA PRO A 588 -33.15 10.00 -14.11
C PRO A 588 -32.66 8.88 -15.04
N GLY A 589 -33.42 7.78 -15.09
CA GLY A 589 -33.08 6.57 -15.83
C GLY A 589 -32.49 5.43 -14.99
N THR A 590 -32.01 5.73 -13.77
CA THR A 590 -31.60 4.72 -12.77
C THR A 590 -32.77 3.81 -12.40
N ILE A 591 -32.52 2.51 -12.33
CA ILE A 591 -33.49 1.50 -11.89
C ILE A 591 -33.12 1.06 -10.47
N VAL A 592 -34.07 1.12 -9.54
CA VAL A 592 -33.91 0.65 -8.15
C VAL A 592 -34.76 -0.60 -7.97
N TYR A 593 -34.14 -1.67 -7.50
CA TYR A 593 -34.76 -2.94 -7.19
C TYR A 593 -34.64 -3.22 -5.69
N TYR A 594 -35.69 -3.83 -5.13
CA TYR A 594 -35.83 -4.21 -3.73
C TYR A 594 -36.32 -5.65 -3.67
N ASP A 595 -35.78 -6.51 -2.82
CA ASP A 595 -36.16 -7.93 -2.86
C ASP A 595 -37.25 -8.34 -1.86
N ASP A 596 -37.37 -7.63 -0.74
CA ASP A 596 -38.32 -7.99 0.32
C ASP A 596 -39.67 -7.26 0.27
N VAL A 597 -39.80 -6.23 -0.56
CA VAL A 597 -41.04 -5.43 -0.67
C VAL A 597 -42.25 -6.25 -1.12
N SER A 598 -42.03 -7.40 -1.79
CA SER A 598 -43.13 -8.31 -2.18
C SER A 598 -43.66 -9.17 -1.02
N VAL A 599 -42.87 -9.32 0.05
CA VAL A 599 -43.15 -10.15 1.23
C VAL A 599 -43.73 -9.29 2.36
N ILE A 600 -43.21 -8.08 2.55
CA ILE A 600 -43.65 -7.13 3.58
C ILE A 600 -44.72 -6.21 2.98
N LYS A 601 -45.99 -6.52 3.26
CA LYS A 601 -47.13 -5.64 2.96
C LYS A 601 -47.36 -4.78 4.20
N GLU A 602 -47.61 -3.47 4.02
CA GLU A 602 -47.93 -2.44 5.06
C GLU A 602 -46.81 -1.42 5.38
N GLU A 603 -46.33 -0.65 4.39
CA GLU A 603 -45.50 0.57 4.61
C GLU A 603 -44.38 0.43 5.68
N ALA A 604 -43.68 -0.70 5.67
CA ALA A 604 -42.59 -1.05 6.58
C ALA A 604 -41.31 -1.40 5.80
N GLY A 605 -40.19 -1.64 6.50
CA GLY A 605 -38.91 -2.05 5.91
C GLY A 605 -38.44 -1.15 4.77
N GLU A 606 -37.95 -1.79 3.70
CA GLU A 606 -37.45 -1.10 2.51
C GLU A 606 -38.51 -0.24 1.81
N LEU A 607 -39.80 -0.63 1.87
CA LEU A 607 -40.88 0.14 1.25
C LEU A 607 -41.12 1.45 1.99
N LYS A 608 -41.03 1.43 3.32
CA LYS A 608 -41.10 2.66 4.12
C LYS A 608 -39.95 3.60 3.76
N ALA A 609 -38.73 3.08 3.69
CA ALA A 609 -37.56 3.86 3.26
C ALA A 609 -37.75 4.46 1.86
N HIS A 610 -38.27 3.66 0.92
CA HIS A 610 -38.59 4.14 -0.43
C HIS A 610 -39.58 5.31 -0.41
N LEU A 611 -40.67 5.23 0.37
CA LEU A 611 -41.68 6.28 0.47
C LEU A 611 -41.10 7.58 1.07
N GLU A 612 -40.31 7.47 2.13
CA GLU A 612 -39.70 8.65 2.77
C GLU A 612 -38.64 9.31 1.87
N ILE A 613 -37.83 8.53 1.15
CA ILE A 613 -36.88 9.04 0.15
C ILE A 613 -37.61 9.71 -1.01
N THR A 614 -38.75 9.15 -1.42
CA THR A 614 -39.60 9.73 -2.46
C THR A 614 -40.07 11.12 -2.07
N GLU A 615 -40.52 11.28 -0.83
CA GLU A 615 -40.93 12.57 -0.28
C GLU A 615 -39.75 13.54 -0.14
N LYS A 616 -38.66 13.10 0.50
CA LYS A 616 -37.47 13.92 0.78
C LYS A 616 -36.87 14.56 -0.47
N PHE A 617 -36.72 13.79 -1.55
CA PHE A 617 -36.11 14.23 -2.80
C PHE A 617 -37.13 14.63 -3.88
N ALA A 618 -38.44 14.56 -3.58
CA ALA A 618 -39.54 14.80 -4.51
C ALA A 618 -39.38 13.98 -5.81
N VAL A 619 -39.19 12.67 -5.67
CA VAL A 619 -38.87 11.78 -6.79
C VAL A 619 -40.15 11.36 -7.52
N THR A 620 -40.14 11.46 -8.86
CA THR A 620 -41.16 10.84 -9.69
C THR A 620 -40.68 9.48 -10.15
N TRP A 621 -41.42 8.43 -9.82
CA TRP A 621 -41.09 7.05 -10.18
C TRP A 621 -41.97 6.50 -11.30
N ARG A 622 -41.37 5.70 -12.18
CA ARG A 622 -42.09 4.75 -13.03
C ARG A 622 -42.02 3.38 -12.36
N ARG A 623 -43.15 2.91 -11.82
CA ARG A 623 -43.25 1.55 -11.26
C ARG A 623 -43.21 0.52 -12.39
N LEU A 624 -42.22 -0.37 -12.35
CA LEU A 624 -42.05 -1.47 -13.31
C LEU A 624 -42.63 -2.78 -12.75
N HIS A 625 -42.52 -2.94 -11.43
CA HIS A 625 -43.05 -4.06 -10.64
C HIS A 625 -43.26 -3.60 -9.19
N ASP A 626 -43.87 -4.43 -8.36
CA ASP A 626 -44.00 -4.25 -6.91
C ASP A 626 -42.67 -4.21 -6.16
N SER A 627 -41.56 -4.46 -6.85
CA SER A 627 -40.20 -4.60 -6.30
C SER A 627 -39.19 -3.82 -7.15
N CYS A 628 -39.65 -3.03 -8.11
CA CYS A 628 -38.78 -2.42 -9.11
C CYS A 628 -39.36 -1.11 -9.63
N TRP A 629 -38.59 -0.04 -9.50
CA TRP A 629 -38.96 1.32 -9.89
C TRP A 629 -37.82 1.98 -10.66
N GLU A 630 -38.18 2.86 -11.57
CA GLU A 630 -37.23 3.68 -12.32
C GLU A 630 -37.45 5.15 -12.01
N VAL A 631 -36.35 5.88 -11.81
CA VAL A 631 -36.38 7.32 -11.56
C VAL A 631 -36.71 8.06 -12.86
N VAL A 632 -37.81 8.80 -12.87
CA VAL A 632 -38.22 9.64 -14.00
C VAL A 632 -37.71 11.07 -13.82
N SER A 633 -37.84 11.62 -12.61
CA SER A 633 -37.30 12.94 -12.27
C SER A 633 -37.06 13.08 -10.76
N ILE A 634 -36.23 14.05 -10.37
CA ILE A 634 -35.89 14.37 -8.98
C ILE A 634 -36.18 15.87 -8.79
N GLY A 635 -37.13 16.21 -7.93
CA GLY A 635 -37.63 17.58 -7.79
C GLY A 635 -36.77 18.48 -6.90
N ASN A 636 -36.10 17.93 -5.88
CA ASN A 636 -35.36 18.72 -4.91
C ASN A 636 -33.85 18.78 -5.19
N SER A 637 -33.46 19.45 -6.28
CA SER A 637 -32.06 19.51 -6.74
C SER A 637 -31.09 20.19 -5.76
N ALA A 638 -31.60 20.94 -4.76
CA ALA A 638 -30.77 21.60 -3.75
C ALA A 638 -30.19 20.63 -2.71
N LEU A 639 -30.77 19.43 -2.56
CA LEU A 639 -30.28 18.37 -1.67
C LEU A 639 -29.25 17.45 -2.35
N VAL A 640 -29.06 17.59 -3.66
CA VAL A 640 -28.17 16.76 -4.47
C VAL A 640 -26.86 17.50 -4.68
N GLN A 641 -25.75 16.89 -4.30
CA GLN A 641 -24.43 17.43 -4.61
C GLN A 641 -24.20 17.38 -6.13
N PRO A 642 -23.71 18.47 -6.76
CA PRO A 642 -23.43 18.45 -8.19
C PRO A 642 -22.31 17.46 -8.49
N CYS A 643 -22.54 16.50 -9.40
CA CYS A 643 -21.49 15.68 -9.98
C CYS A 643 -20.48 16.59 -10.71
N THR A 644 -19.26 16.70 -10.17
CA THR A 644 -18.11 17.32 -10.86
C THR A 644 -17.22 16.29 -11.49
#